data_AF-A0A917JQ12-F1
#
_entry.id   AF-A0A917JQ12-F1
#
_cell.length_a   1.000
_cell.length_b   1.000
_cell.length_c   1.000
_cell.angle_alpha   90.00
_cell.angle_beta   90.00
_cell.angle_gamma   90.00
#
_symmetry.space_group_name_H-M   'P 1'
#
loop_
_entity.id
_entity.type
_entity.pdbx_description
1 polymer ?
#
loop_
_entity_poly.entity_id
_entity_poly.type
_entity_poly.pdbx_seq_one_letter_code
_entity_poly.pdbx_strand_id
1 'polypeptide(L)'
;MRIPLTEPTSSKYLYINSDTNQMHLLVPFIAGEDISTDNTCKASLELRAFFAEGGAINELEFYKSALEFDMLLLGKGNPLYQAKEERLAQINKYLEAVKVMRGSYGNSVAHFLSKPSNLYSIQLRPRIQDPYSEVVNPVFNVNRRNDAAMEPLSPLYNSMQVIFRKTILKKLDPQTQLTDAVLRDLNDEEDDSFETIQRLLTKHCQRLFHQDIDFTKDQRAKFIDRAYINEQYKEPEDVKLTAEAYMVGLLNSCAPSLWTTIDAPVFYSVREANAEDKAERLSIMTQFYLGVMNVYCRAKGISNQNFGVILDSSPSLSQALVETVSEALSMGDDVENIICSFCNAYAAEFGLSRSLSEKDKDSIQQKFETTYRTVTATKENPYMDDFMILDTKATGRSAIFISLNGLICTDFANIVDPTAPHQTYFEEIRKTPRPEIKPRTQEPMATEVDIKPEALLDKLDDVPWERLPKQVKEACFALPAFQVRQFLHDVAKGKQEEAESVLNAPQNLQTLLRTAGKFTDYSERIFNCTAYEYAYWAKDTHMRRMLEHHMDEETKAHLLTRIDKIEEEGLTYFQHGKTIEHSKHFDLNPLIDALDTYVKGYDGWVKDENWHELEAAWMAVGKAQREVPAHVAQEYCRKDRSFDPTPSFKEETLPRTLAFYNHFKGREDSWFPLAGYSTSGLGFNFAFIRGELGRGGRGPWAVGARWAAAAMDEGDLPADLAAVSRLDEVRTIDLTLSREHLNPPASSLGLSM
;
A
#
# COMPACT_ATOMS: atom_id res chain seq x y z
N MET A 1 -3.48 -33.58 -4.23
CA MET A 1 -2.86 -32.54 -5.05
C MET A 1 -2.50 -31.42 -4.10
N ARG A 2 -1.28 -30.91 -4.17
CA ARG A 2 -0.83 -29.84 -3.29
C ARG A 2 -1.20 -28.50 -3.88
N ILE A 3 -1.99 -27.73 -3.13
CA ILE A 3 -2.43 -26.40 -3.51
C ILE A 3 -1.76 -25.42 -2.56
N PRO A 4 -0.98 -24.44 -3.06
CA PRO A 4 -0.36 -23.45 -2.20
C PRO A 4 -1.43 -22.53 -1.59
N LEU A 5 -1.28 -22.23 -0.30
CA LEU A 5 -2.04 -21.18 0.35
C LEU A 5 -1.53 -19.81 -0.11
N THR A 6 -2.45 -18.85 -0.17
CA THR A 6 -2.25 -17.55 -0.84
C THR A 6 -2.15 -16.38 0.13
N GLU A 7 -2.42 -16.60 1.43
CA GLU A 7 -2.19 -15.59 2.45
C GLU A 7 -0.76 -15.01 2.35
N PRO A 8 -0.60 -13.70 2.18
CA PRO A 8 0.70 -13.09 2.01
C PRO A 8 1.61 -13.30 3.23
N THR A 9 2.85 -13.72 2.96
CA THR A 9 3.92 -13.80 3.96
C THR A 9 4.61 -12.46 4.23
N SER A 10 4.22 -11.40 3.51
CA SER A 10 4.60 -10.02 3.83
C SER A 10 3.55 -9.07 3.26
N SER A 11 3.24 -8.03 4.01
CA SER A 11 2.34 -6.96 3.61
C SER A 11 3.02 -5.62 3.84
N LYS A 12 2.67 -4.61 3.03
CA LYS A 12 3.25 -3.27 3.13
C LYS A 12 2.95 -2.60 4.47
N TYR A 13 1.72 -2.79 4.98
CA TYR A 13 1.23 -2.11 6.18
C TYR A 13 0.86 -3.05 7.32
N LEU A 14 0.79 -4.36 7.10
CA LEU A 14 0.35 -5.30 8.12
C LEU A 14 1.52 -5.99 8.81
N TYR A 15 1.48 -5.97 10.13
CA TYR A 15 2.27 -6.83 11.00
C TYR A 15 1.34 -7.80 11.74
N ILE A 16 1.75 -9.06 11.83
CA ILE A 16 1.01 -10.09 12.57
C ILE A 16 1.94 -10.63 13.64
N ASN A 17 1.49 -10.57 14.89
CA ASN A 17 2.18 -11.21 15.99
C ASN A 17 1.98 -12.73 15.89
N SER A 18 3.08 -13.47 15.69
CA SER A 18 3.05 -14.94 15.53
C SER A 18 2.51 -15.67 16.75
N ASP A 19 2.73 -15.13 17.95
CA ASP A 19 2.42 -15.78 19.21
C ASP A 19 0.95 -15.60 19.60
N THR A 20 0.37 -14.43 19.25
CA THR A 20 -1.00 -14.06 19.64
C THR A 20 -2.00 -14.04 18.50
N ASN A 21 -1.55 -14.22 17.26
CA ASN A 21 -2.36 -14.05 16.04
C ASN A 21 -2.99 -12.65 15.88
N GLN A 22 -2.47 -11.66 16.62
CA GLN A 22 -2.96 -10.29 16.61
C GLN A 22 -2.38 -9.51 15.43
N MET A 23 -3.27 -8.85 14.69
CA MET A 23 -2.90 -8.04 13.53
C MET A 23 -2.79 -6.57 13.92
N HIS A 24 -1.72 -5.94 13.45
CA HIS A 24 -1.43 -4.52 13.60
C HIS A 24 -1.38 -3.89 12.21
N LEU A 25 -2.23 -2.88 11.97
CA LEU A 25 -2.17 -2.06 10.77
C LEU A 25 -1.27 -0.85 11.06
N LEU A 26 -0.14 -0.77 10.37
CA LEU A 26 0.87 0.25 10.56
C LEU A 26 0.65 1.39 9.58
N VAL A 27 0.39 2.58 10.12
CA VAL A 27 0.18 3.81 9.35
C VAL A 27 1.54 4.46 9.12
N PRO A 28 1.99 4.62 7.87
CA PRO A 28 3.22 5.30 7.57
C PRO A 28 3.00 6.81 7.66
N PHE A 29 3.76 7.47 8.52
CA PHE A 29 3.71 8.92 8.67
C PHE A 29 4.62 9.60 7.66
N ILE A 30 5.84 9.11 7.55
CA ILE A 30 6.87 9.73 6.71
C ILE A 30 7.93 8.69 6.34
N ALA A 31 8.53 8.84 5.16
CA ALA A 31 9.67 8.02 4.76
C ALA A 31 10.88 8.34 5.66
N GLY A 32 11.63 7.31 6.04
CA GLY A 32 12.78 7.39 6.93
C GLY A 32 12.88 6.21 7.91
N GLU A 33 14.08 6.01 8.45
CA GLU A 33 14.28 5.01 9.51
C GLU A 33 14.35 5.66 10.89
N ASP A 34 15.27 6.61 11.04
CA ASP A 34 15.57 7.27 12.31
C ASP A 34 15.52 8.81 12.20
N ILE A 35 15.43 9.31 10.98
CA ILE A 35 15.10 10.66 10.56
C ILE A 35 14.26 10.61 9.28
N SER A 36 13.35 11.57 9.11
CA SER A 36 12.57 11.69 7.89
C SER A 36 13.42 12.07 6.68
N THR A 37 13.23 11.36 5.56
CA THR A 37 13.85 11.66 4.27
C THR A 37 12.94 12.48 3.35
N ASP A 38 11.63 12.36 3.55
CA ASP A 38 10.66 13.31 3.02
C ASP A 38 10.46 14.46 4.02
N ASN A 39 10.24 15.67 3.51
CA ASN A 39 9.91 16.86 4.30
C ASN A 39 9.08 17.84 3.45
N THR A 40 8.66 18.94 4.07
CA THR A 40 7.89 20.03 3.42
C THR A 40 6.70 19.50 2.60
N CYS A 41 6.64 19.78 1.30
CA CYS A 41 5.57 19.37 0.40
C CYS A 41 5.44 17.85 0.23
N LYS A 42 6.49 17.08 0.57
CA LYS A 42 6.50 15.61 0.53
C LYS A 42 6.08 14.97 1.86
N ALA A 43 6.01 15.72 2.96
CA ALA A 43 5.75 15.18 4.30
C ALA A 43 4.40 14.43 4.43
N SER A 44 3.45 14.67 3.52
CA SER A 44 2.13 14.02 3.53
C SER A 44 1.97 12.87 2.53
N LEU A 45 2.99 12.56 1.72
CA LEU A 45 2.87 11.59 0.63
C LEU A 45 2.47 10.20 1.12
N GLU A 46 3.14 9.68 2.15
CA GLU A 46 2.86 8.34 2.68
C GLU A 46 1.46 8.25 3.32
N LEU A 47 1.07 9.28 4.07
CA LEU A 47 -0.29 9.35 4.65
C LEU A 47 -1.36 9.45 3.56
N ARG A 48 -1.12 10.21 2.48
CA ARG A 48 -2.04 10.34 1.35
C ARG A 48 -2.15 9.02 0.58
N ALA A 49 -1.03 8.35 0.33
CA ALA A 49 -0.99 7.03 -0.29
C ALA A 49 -1.76 5.99 0.54
N PHE A 50 -1.58 6.02 1.87
CA PHE A 50 -2.27 5.13 2.79
C PHE A 50 -3.79 5.38 2.84
N PHE A 51 -4.23 6.62 3.08
CA PHE A 51 -5.63 6.96 3.30
C PHE A 51 -6.38 7.40 2.04
N ALA A 52 -5.93 8.45 1.37
CA ALA A 52 -6.69 9.12 0.30
C ALA A 52 -6.70 8.30 -1.00
N GLU A 53 -5.53 7.80 -1.39
CA GLU A 53 -5.33 6.99 -2.60
C GLU A 53 -5.76 5.53 -2.41
N GLY A 54 -6.16 5.16 -1.18
CA GLY A 54 -6.74 3.85 -0.87
C GLY A 54 -5.73 2.73 -0.65
N GLY A 55 -4.44 3.04 -0.44
CA GLY A 55 -3.39 2.04 -0.25
C GLY A 55 -3.70 1.04 0.87
N ALA A 56 -4.18 1.52 2.03
CA ALA A 56 -4.53 0.65 3.15
C ALA A 56 -5.74 -0.26 2.84
N ILE A 57 -6.77 0.30 2.19
CA ILE A 57 -7.97 -0.45 1.82
C ILE A 57 -7.61 -1.53 0.81
N ASN A 58 -6.83 -1.20 -0.23
CA ASN A 58 -6.43 -2.16 -1.25
C ASN A 58 -5.61 -3.32 -0.66
N GLU A 59 -4.68 -3.01 0.25
CA GLU A 59 -3.86 -4.01 0.92
C GLU A 59 -4.71 -4.95 1.80
N LEU A 60 -5.64 -4.38 2.58
CA LEU A 60 -6.55 -5.14 3.44
C LEU A 60 -7.53 -6.01 2.64
N GLU A 61 -8.13 -5.49 1.56
CA GLU A 61 -9.04 -6.26 0.69
C GLU A 61 -8.28 -7.39 -0.03
N PHE A 62 -7.03 -7.14 -0.47
CA PHE A 62 -6.18 -8.19 -1.04
C PHE A 62 -5.89 -9.30 -0.03
N TYR A 63 -5.51 -8.93 1.20
CA TYR A 63 -5.26 -9.90 2.27
C TYR A 63 -6.52 -10.68 2.65
N LYS A 64 -7.66 -9.99 2.76
CA LYS A 64 -8.98 -10.59 2.98
C LYS A 64 -9.29 -11.65 1.93
N SER A 65 -9.17 -11.30 0.66
CA SER A 65 -9.43 -12.22 -0.45
C SER A 65 -8.50 -13.44 -0.43
N ALA A 66 -7.26 -13.31 0.07
CA ALA A 66 -6.35 -14.42 0.27
C ALA A 66 -6.77 -15.34 1.43
N LEU A 67 -7.18 -14.78 2.57
CA LEU A 67 -7.69 -15.56 3.70
C LEU A 67 -8.95 -16.33 3.33
N GLU A 68 -9.91 -15.68 2.67
CA GLU A 68 -11.17 -16.31 2.24
C GLU A 68 -10.89 -17.51 1.32
N PHE A 69 -10.00 -17.33 0.34
CA PHE A 69 -9.57 -18.42 -0.54
C PHE A 69 -8.92 -19.58 0.24
N ASP A 70 -7.99 -19.28 1.14
CA ASP A 70 -7.30 -20.30 1.93
C ASP A 70 -8.26 -21.06 2.85
N MET A 71 -9.20 -20.36 3.47
CA MET A 71 -10.22 -20.94 4.35
C MET A 71 -11.15 -21.92 3.61
N LEU A 72 -11.53 -21.60 2.36
CA LEU A 72 -12.30 -22.50 1.49
C LEU A 72 -11.55 -23.83 1.26
N LEU A 73 -10.22 -23.77 1.10
CA LEU A 73 -9.40 -24.97 0.93
C LEU A 73 -9.26 -25.79 2.23
N LEU A 74 -8.97 -25.13 3.35
CA LEU A 74 -8.60 -25.78 4.62
C LEU A 74 -9.76 -26.49 5.33
N GLY A 75 -11.00 -25.98 5.20
CA GLY A 75 -12.17 -26.52 5.90
C GLY A 75 -12.15 -26.30 7.43
N LYS A 76 -13.33 -26.23 8.06
CA LYS A 76 -13.50 -25.80 9.47
C LYS A 76 -12.77 -26.65 10.53
N GLY A 77 -12.43 -27.90 10.22
CA GLY A 77 -11.73 -28.79 11.15
C GLY A 77 -10.21 -28.61 11.20
N ASN A 78 -9.64 -27.74 10.36
CA ASN A 78 -8.20 -27.52 10.29
C ASN A 78 -7.76 -26.42 11.29
N PRO A 79 -6.73 -26.61 12.14
CA PRO A 79 -6.25 -25.57 13.05
C PRO A 79 -5.87 -24.25 12.36
N LEU A 80 -5.39 -24.31 11.12
CA LEU A 80 -5.06 -23.12 10.32
C LEU A 80 -6.31 -22.35 9.89
N TYR A 81 -7.47 -23.02 9.78
CA TYR A 81 -8.74 -22.36 9.46
C TYR A 81 -9.11 -21.38 10.57
N GLN A 82 -9.04 -21.81 11.84
CA GLN A 82 -9.41 -20.95 12.97
C GLN A 82 -8.50 -19.72 13.06
N ALA A 83 -7.18 -19.90 12.94
CA ALA A 83 -6.25 -18.79 12.98
C ALA A 83 -6.49 -17.78 11.83
N LYS A 84 -6.82 -18.27 10.62
CA LYS A 84 -7.17 -17.42 9.47
C LYS A 84 -8.53 -16.72 9.64
N GLU A 85 -9.52 -17.39 10.23
CA GLU A 85 -10.84 -16.82 10.54
C GLU A 85 -10.72 -15.67 11.54
N GLU A 86 -9.90 -15.82 12.58
CA GLU A 86 -9.59 -14.77 13.53
C GLU A 86 -8.92 -13.56 12.87
N ARG A 87 -7.99 -13.77 11.93
CA ARG A 87 -7.34 -12.70 11.17
C ARG A 87 -8.31 -12.00 10.21
N LEU A 88 -9.19 -12.77 9.56
CA LEU A 88 -10.23 -12.23 8.69
C LEU A 88 -11.18 -11.31 9.45
N ALA A 89 -11.58 -11.71 10.67
CA ALA A 89 -12.39 -10.87 11.55
C ALA A 89 -11.68 -9.57 11.94
N GLN A 90 -10.36 -9.62 12.21
CA GLN A 90 -9.57 -8.42 12.50
C GLN A 90 -9.44 -7.49 11.28
N ILE A 91 -9.21 -8.04 10.08
CA ILE A 91 -9.15 -7.27 8.82
C ILE A 91 -10.44 -6.52 8.55
N ASN A 92 -11.60 -7.16 8.72
CA ASN A 92 -12.89 -6.50 8.52
C ASN A 92 -13.06 -5.29 9.45
N LYS A 93 -12.63 -5.40 10.73
CA LYS A 93 -12.65 -4.26 11.66
C LYS A 93 -11.77 -3.09 11.20
N TYR A 94 -10.55 -3.38 10.73
CA TYR A 94 -9.67 -2.37 10.16
C TYR A 94 -10.25 -1.74 8.89
N LEU A 95 -10.79 -2.54 7.96
CA LEU A 95 -11.41 -2.06 6.73
C LEU A 95 -12.54 -1.06 7.00
N GLU A 96 -13.45 -1.39 7.92
CA GLU A 96 -14.55 -0.51 8.29
C GLU A 96 -14.05 0.80 8.91
N ALA A 97 -13.04 0.74 9.80
CA ALA A 97 -12.49 1.93 10.44
C ALA A 97 -11.70 2.84 9.48
N VAL A 98 -10.87 2.25 8.60
CA VAL A 98 -10.08 3.01 7.61
C VAL A 98 -11.00 3.70 6.59
N LYS A 99 -12.11 3.05 6.18
CA LYS A 99 -13.10 3.64 5.27
C LYS A 99 -13.71 4.94 5.83
N VAL A 100 -13.95 5.01 7.15
CA VAL A 100 -14.47 6.23 7.82
C VAL A 100 -13.46 7.38 7.82
N MET A 101 -12.17 7.07 7.99
CA MET A 101 -11.11 8.07 8.01
C MET A 101 -10.71 8.57 6.61
N ARG A 102 -11.24 7.96 5.55
CA ARG A 102 -10.94 8.34 4.17
C ARG A 102 -11.44 9.76 3.91
N GLY A 103 -10.53 10.68 3.67
CA GLY A 103 -10.83 12.09 3.41
C GLY A 103 -10.97 12.98 4.65
N SER A 104 -10.81 12.43 5.87
CA SER A 104 -10.94 13.18 7.14
C SER A 104 -9.75 12.97 8.11
N TYR A 105 -8.77 12.14 7.74
CA TYR A 105 -7.64 11.75 8.62
C TYR A 105 -6.74 12.91 9.09
N GLY A 106 -6.70 14.04 8.39
CA GLY A 106 -5.77 15.15 8.67
C GLY A 106 -5.87 15.68 10.10
N ASN A 107 -7.10 15.87 10.61
CA ASN A 107 -7.33 16.37 11.98
C ASN A 107 -6.86 15.35 13.03
N SER A 108 -7.13 14.06 12.83
CA SER A 108 -6.75 12.99 13.75
C SER A 108 -5.23 12.83 13.80
N VAL A 109 -4.56 12.93 12.64
CA VAL A 109 -3.10 12.93 12.52
C VAL A 109 -2.48 14.14 13.23
N ALA A 110 -2.97 15.35 12.97
CA ALA A 110 -2.45 16.57 13.60
C ALA A 110 -2.66 16.55 15.12
N HIS A 111 -3.84 16.14 15.58
CA HIS A 111 -4.13 15.95 17.00
C HIS A 111 -3.21 14.89 17.63
N PHE A 112 -2.92 13.81 16.92
CA PHE A 112 -2.01 12.77 17.39
C PHE A 112 -0.56 13.27 17.52
N LEU A 113 -0.03 13.97 16.51
CA LEU A 113 1.32 14.57 16.55
C LEU A 113 1.47 15.65 17.61
N SER A 114 0.37 16.28 18.04
CA SER A 114 0.41 17.26 19.12
C SER A 114 0.75 16.65 20.49
N LYS A 115 0.58 15.32 20.64
CA LYS A 115 0.82 14.59 21.88
C LYS A 115 2.29 14.18 22.02
N PRO A 116 2.82 14.11 23.26
CA PRO A 116 4.17 13.62 23.49
C PRO A 116 4.36 12.18 22.95
N SER A 117 5.43 11.98 22.19
CA SER A 117 5.81 10.68 21.64
C SER A 117 7.34 10.56 21.55
N ASN A 118 7.82 9.47 20.96
CA ASN A 118 9.23 9.28 20.60
C ASN A 118 9.59 9.79 19.20
N LEU A 119 8.68 10.49 18.52
CA LEU A 119 8.93 11.17 17.25
C LEU A 119 8.93 12.68 17.49
N TYR A 120 10.01 13.35 17.10
CA TYR A 120 10.24 14.76 17.41
C TYR A 120 10.48 15.56 16.14
N SER A 121 9.75 16.66 15.98
CA SER A 121 9.96 17.57 14.85
C SER A 121 11.01 18.63 15.20
N ILE A 122 11.85 18.98 14.22
CA ILE A 122 12.72 20.14 14.25
C ILE A 122 12.42 21.04 13.05
N GLN A 123 12.58 22.35 13.20
CA GLN A 123 12.36 23.31 12.13
C GLN A 123 13.49 24.33 12.08
N LEU A 124 14.19 24.35 10.97
CA LEU A 124 15.35 25.19 10.74
C LEU A 124 14.97 26.44 9.94
N ARG A 125 15.94 27.33 9.80
CA ARG A 125 15.84 28.52 8.97
C ARG A 125 16.94 28.50 7.91
N PRO A 126 16.65 27.97 6.70
CA PRO A 126 17.45 28.24 5.52
C PRO A 126 17.24 29.66 4.99
N ARG A 127 18.19 30.15 4.18
CA ARG A 127 18.09 31.41 3.44
C ARG A 127 16.88 31.44 2.52
N ILE A 128 16.68 30.35 1.79
CA ILE A 128 15.51 30.14 0.94
C ILE A 128 14.61 29.14 1.67
N GLN A 129 13.48 29.64 2.17
CA GLN A 129 12.55 28.87 2.98
C GLN A 129 11.46 28.25 2.11
N ASP A 130 11.10 27.01 2.40
CA ASP A 130 9.94 26.36 1.80
C ASP A 130 8.65 26.80 2.55
N PRO A 131 7.67 27.41 1.85
CA PRO A 131 6.40 27.79 2.45
C PRO A 131 5.56 26.61 2.95
N TYR A 132 5.82 25.38 2.49
CA TYR A 132 5.11 24.16 2.90
C TYR A 132 5.69 23.49 4.15
N SER A 133 6.68 24.09 4.79
CA SER A 133 7.21 23.61 6.07
C SER A 133 6.24 23.93 7.21
N GLU A 134 5.34 22.99 7.48
CA GLU A 134 4.33 23.03 8.55
C GLU A 134 4.64 21.98 9.63
N VAL A 135 5.35 22.38 10.68
CA VAL A 135 5.67 21.48 11.81
C VAL A 135 4.67 21.63 12.96
N VAL A 136 4.29 20.51 13.57
CA VAL A 136 3.48 20.49 14.78
C VAL A 136 4.40 20.36 16.00
N ASN A 137 4.29 21.28 16.96
CA ASN A 137 5.01 21.28 18.24
C ASN A 137 6.50 20.91 18.15
N PRO A 138 7.32 21.67 17.39
CA PRO A 138 8.73 21.34 17.21
C PRO A 138 9.50 21.42 18.53
N VAL A 139 10.37 20.44 18.77
CA VAL A 139 11.28 20.42 19.92
C VAL A 139 12.35 21.51 19.78
N PHE A 140 12.76 21.78 18.55
CA PHE A 140 13.68 22.85 18.18
C PHE A 140 13.07 23.65 17.02
N ASN A 141 12.97 24.96 17.17
CA ASN A 141 12.67 25.83 16.03
C ASN A 141 13.35 27.19 16.14
N VAL A 142 13.66 27.75 14.98
CA VAL A 142 14.21 29.10 14.80
C VAL A 142 13.13 30.00 14.16
N ASN A 143 13.15 31.29 14.46
CA ASN A 143 12.19 32.27 13.95
C ASN A 143 12.33 32.45 12.44
N ARG A 144 11.34 31.95 11.71
CA ARG A 144 11.30 31.92 10.24
C ARG A 144 10.77 33.21 9.59
N ARG A 145 10.33 34.19 10.39
CA ARG A 145 9.73 35.42 9.89
C ARG A 145 10.77 36.44 9.44
N ASN A 146 10.34 37.30 8.53
CA ASN A 146 11.07 38.49 8.12
C ASN A 146 10.32 39.75 8.59
N ASP A 147 11.02 40.86 8.71
CA ASP A 147 10.40 42.17 8.91
C ASP A 147 9.82 42.73 7.60
N ALA A 148 9.29 43.96 7.65
CA ALA A 148 8.72 44.62 6.48
C ALA A 148 9.76 44.94 5.38
N ALA A 149 11.06 44.94 5.71
CA ALA A 149 12.16 45.13 4.77
C ALA A 149 12.68 43.80 4.21
N MET A 150 12.02 42.67 4.50
CA MET A 150 12.44 41.31 4.15
C MET A 150 13.70 40.83 4.88
N GLU A 151 14.11 41.52 5.95
CA GLU A 151 15.25 41.11 6.77
C GLU A 151 14.84 40.02 7.78
N PRO A 152 15.67 38.99 8.00
CA PRO A 152 15.38 37.93 8.97
C PRO A 152 15.17 38.47 10.40
N LEU A 153 14.13 37.97 11.07
CA LEU A 153 13.87 38.30 12.48
C LEU A 153 14.52 37.34 13.49
N SER A 154 15.33 36.38 13.04
CA SER A 154 16.06 35.44 13.91
C SER A 154 17.45 36.01 14.25
N PRO A 155 17.73 36.39 15.51
CA PRO A 155 19.07 36.78 15.94
C PRO A 155 20.10 35.68 15.70
N LEU A 156 19.74 34.41 15.94
CA LEU A 156 20.64 33.28 15.75
C LEU A 156 21.12 33.18 14.30
N TYR A 157 20.17 33.16 13.35
CA TYR A 157 20.47 33.12 11.92
C TYR A 157 21.26 34.34 11.47
N ASN A 158 20.91 35.54 11.94
CA ASN A 158 21.61 36.77 11.57
C ASN A 158 23.08 36.76 12.04
N SER A 159 23.34 36.32 13.27
CA SER A 159 24.70 36.17 13.78
C SER A 159 25.50 35.18 12.94
N MET A 160 24.93 34.01 12.60
CA MET A 160 25.57 33.03 11.72
C MET A 160 25.93 33.62 10.35
N GLN A 161 24.98 34.30 9.70
CA GLN A 161 25.22 34.89 8.38
C GLN A 161 26.32 35.96 8.39
N VAL A 162 26.44 36.75 9.46
CA VAL A 162 27.47 37.78 9.57
C VAL A 162 28.85 37.19 9.88
N ILE A 163 28.93 36.26 10.84
CA ILE A 163 30.20 35.73 11.34
C ILE A 163 30.74 34.65 10.40
N PHE A 164 29.93 33.67 10.00
CA PHE A 164 30.39 32.55 9.19
C PHE A 164 30.85 32.95 7.78
N ARG A 165 30.39 34.08 7.25
CA ARG A 165 30.95 34.66 6.01
C ARG A 165 32.44 34.94 6.15
N LYS A 166 32.86 35.42 7.33
CA LYS A 166 34.23 35.84 7.66
C LYS A 166 35.10 34.71 8.25
N THR A 167 34.49 33.63 8.73
CA THR A 167 35.20 32.47 9.28
C THR A 167 36.13 31.85 8.25
N ILE A 168 37.37 31.57 8.63
CA ILE A 168 38.35 30.88 7.79
C ILE A 168 38.39 29.43 8.25
N LEU A 169 38.01 28.49 7.39
CA LEU A 169 38.03 27.07 7.75
C LEU A 169 39.47 26.55 7.75
N LYS A 170 39.91 25.98 8.86
CA LYS A 170 41.20 25.29 8.87
C LYS A 170 41.10 24.01 8.07
N LYS A 171 42.06 23.81 7.17
CA LYS A 171 42.21 22.53 6.48
C LYS A 171 42.63 21.48 7.49
N LEU A 172 41.78 20.49 7.72
CA LEU A 172 42.11 19.37 8.58
C LEU A 172 43.09 18.44 7.89
N ASP A 173 44.03 17.92 8.67
CA ASP A 173 44.89 16.81 8.30
C ASP A 173 44.61 15.66 9.28
N PRO A 174 43.73 14.71 8.90
CA PRO A 174 43.32 13.61 9.76
C PRO A 174 44.50 12.78 10.29
N GLN A 175 45.57 12.65 9.49
CA GLN A 175 46.75 11.92 9.89
C GLN A 175 47.48 12.64 11.02
N THR A 176 47.69 13.95 10.88
CA THR A 176 48.29 14.78 11.93
C THR A 176 47.41 14.80 13.18
N GLN A 177 46.08 14.90 13.04
CA GLN A 177 45.16 14.88 14.19
C GLN A 177 45.21 13.56 14.98
N LEU A 178 45.20 12.42 14.29
CA LEU A 178 45.37 11.12 14.93
C LEU A 178 46.73 11.04 15.64
N THR A 179 47.77 11.51 14.97
CA THR A 179 49.14 11.47 15.49
C THR A 179 49.27 12.28 16.77
N ASP A 180 48.80 13.54 16.75
CA ASP A 180 48.84 14.44 17.91
C ASP A 180 47.99 13.91 19.08
N ALA A 181 46.85 13.29 18.81
CA ALA A 181 45.99 12.71 19.84
C ALA A 181 46.65 11.52 20.53
N VAL A 182 47.24 10.60 19.75
CA VAL A 182 47.96 9.44 20.28
C VAL A 182 49.18 9.88 21.07
N LEU A 183 50.00 10.80 20.54
CA LEU A 183 51.19 11.29 21.23
C LEU A 183 50.85 12.03 22.53
N ARG A 184 49.74 12.77 22.57
CA ARG A 184 49.28 13.44 23.79
C ARG A 184 48.90 12.44 24.88
N ASP A 185 48.03 11.47 24.57
CA ASP A 185 47.63 10.44 25.53
C ASP A 185 48.83 9.56 25.93
N LEU A 186 49.78 9.31 25.02
CA LEU A 186 51.01 8.56 25.30
C LEU A 186 51.92 9.29 26.30
N ASN A 187 51.98 10.62 26.27
CA ASN A 187 52.75 11.43 27.23
C ASN A 187 52.13 11.43 28.63
N ASP A 188 50.84 11.12 28.74
CA ASP A 188 50.12 11.01 30.01
C ASP A 188 50.14 9.57 30.59
N GLU A 189 50.60 8.59 29.83
CA GLU A 189 50.76 7.20 30.25
C GLU A 189 52.18 6.93 30.79
N GLU A 190 52.32 6.06 31.80
CA GLU A 190 53.64 5.69 32.35
C GLU A 190 54.42 4.70 31.46
N ASP A 191 53.75 4.09 30.46
CA ASP A 191 54.30 3.06 29.57
C ASP A 191 54.15 3.46 28.09
N ASP A 192 55.27 3.68 27.41
CA ASP A 192 55.35 4.01 25.98
C ASP A 192 55.59 2.77 25.09
N SER A 193 55.18 1.59 25.55
CA SER A 193 55.30 0.33 24.82
C SER A 193 54.58 0.30 23.47
N PHE A 194 55.00 -0.64 22.62
CA PHE A 194 54.40 -0.86 21.30
C PHE A 194 52.92 -1.23 21.41
N GLU A 195 52.58 -2.05 22.41
CA GLU A 195 51.22 -2.48 22.71
C GLU A 195 50.34 -1.30 23.17
N THR A 196 50.90 -0.36 23.96
CA THR A 196 50.19 0.86 24.33
C THR A 196 49.90 1.73 23.10
N ILE A 197 50.84 1.86 22.16
CA ILE A 197 50.62 2.57 20.90
C ILE A 197 49.51 1.90 20.07
N GLN A 198 49.50 0.57 19.95
CA GLN A 198 48.41 -0.17 19.26
C GLN A 198 47.04 0.12 19.90
N ARG A 199 46.94 0.03 21.23
CA ARG A 199 45.71 0.30 21.98
C ARG A 199 45.22 1.73 21.79
N LEU A 200 46.12 2.72 21.90
CA LEU A 200 45.77 4.13 21.71
C LEU A 200 45.36 4.41 20.27
N LEU A 201 46.02 3.83 19.28
CA LEU A 201 45.60 3.93 17.88
C LEU A 201 44.20 3.35 17.66
N THR A 202 43.89 2.15 18.17
CA THR A 202 42.52 1.59 18.09
C THR A 202 41.51 2.53 18.74
N LYS A 203 41.80 3.01 19.96
CA LYS A 203 40.94 3.94 20.70
C LYS A 203 40.68 5.23 19.91
N HIS A 204 41.72 5.86 19.38
CA HIS A 204 41.59 7.14 18.69
C HIS A 204 41.05 7.01 17.27
N CYS A 205 41.32 5.93 16.53
CA CYS A 205 40.65 5.65 15.25
C CYS A 205 39.14 5.43 15.44
N GLN A 206 38.75 4.70 16.48
CA GLN A 206 37.34 4.51 16.80
C GLN A 206 36.67 5.82 17.24
N ARG A 207 37.37 6.65 18.02
CA ARG A 207 36.84 7.92 18.53
C ARG A 207 36.75 9.00 17.44
N LEU A 208 37.84 9.22 16.70
CA LEU A 208 37.94 10.34 15.74
C LEU A 208 37.31 10.01 14.38
N PHE A 209 37.33 8.73 13.97
CA PHE A 209 36.93 8.33 12.62
C PHE A 209 35.85 7.24 12.59
N HIS A 210 35.39 6.78 13.76
CA HIS A 210 34.41 5.69 13.88
C HIS A 210 34.85 4.40 13.16
N GLN A 211 36.16 4.14 13.12
CA GLN A 211 36.75 2.95 12.52
C GLN A 211 37.29 2.02 13.61
N ASP A 212 36.73 0.81 13.69
CA ASP A 212 37.19 -0.23 14.59
C ASP A 212 38.31 -1.02 13.89
N ILE A 213 39.56 -0.62 14.19
CA ILE A 213 40.75 -1.15 13.54
C ILE A 213 41.53 -2.00 14.54
N ASP A 214 41.71 -3.27 14.21
CA ASP A 214 42.62 -4.17 14.90
C ASP A 214 44.06 -3.90 14.45
N PHE A 215 44.80 -3.12 15.24
CA PHE A 215 46.22 -2.84 14.96
C PHE A 215 47.17 -3.99 15.33
N THR A 216 46.65 -5.15 15.76
CA THR A 216 47.46 -6.35 16.02
C THR A 216 47.61 -7.24 14.80
N LYS A 217 46.86 -6.98 13.72
CA LYS A 217 46.84 -7.81 12.51
C LYS A 217 46.72 -6.98 11.23
N ASP A 218 47.28 -7.48 10.13
CA ASP A 218 47.05 -6.92 8.80
C ASP A 218 45.72 -7.40 8.18
N GLN A 219 45.40 -6.88 6.99
CA GLN A 219 44.20 -7.26 6.21
C GLN A 219 44.14 -8.75 5.84
N ARG A 220 45.23 -9.50 5.98
CA ARG A 220 45.32 -10.96 5.73
C ARG A 220 45.36 -11.76 7.04
N ALA A 221 45.02 -11.12 8.17
CA ALA A 221 45.07 -11.68 9.51
C ALA A 221 46.47 -12.12 9.97
N LYS A 222 47.55 -11.61 9.36
CA LYS A 222 48.92 -11.81 9.83
C LYS A 222 49.16 -10.94 11.06
N PHE A 223 49.75 -11.53 12.11
CA PHE A 223 50.08 -10.81 13.33
C PHE A 223 51.17 -9.74 13.10
N ILE A 224 50.98 -8.56 13.70
CA ILE A 224 51.84 -7.39 13.57
C ILE A 224 52.39 -7.06 14.95
N ASP A 225 53.68 -7.33 15.13
CA ASP A 225 54.44 -7.06 16.34
C ASP A 225 55.57 -6.05 16.08
N ARG A 226 56.31 -5.70 17.14
CA ARG A 226 57.44 -4.77 17.08
C ARG A 226 58.51 -5.23 16.09
N ALA A 227 58.84 -6.53 16.08
CA ALA A 227 59.87 -7.08 15.20
C ALA A 227 59.48 -6.92 13.72
N TYR A 228 58.21 -7.18 13.39
CA TYR A 228 57.67 -6.99 12.05
C TYR A 228 57.80 -5.55 11.56
N ILE A 229 57.46 -4.56 12.39
CA ILE A 229 57.58 -3.14 12.01
C ILE A 229 59.05 -2.73 11.89
N ASN A 230 59.93 -3.15 12.81
CA ASN A 230 61.37 -2.88 12.71
C ASN A 230 61.97 -3.42 11.39
N GLU A 231 61.56 -4.63 10.97
CA GLU A 231 61.97 -5.22 9.69
C GLU A 231 61.56 -4.35 8.49
N GLN A 232 60.35 -3.77 8.50
CA GLN A 232 59.88 -2.85 7.43
C GLN A 232 60.77 -1.61 7.30
N TYR A 233 61.30 -1.11 8.43
CA TYR A 233 62.23 0.02 8.46
C TYR A 233 63.70 -0.37 8.25
N LYS A 234 63.99 -1.66 8.06
CA LYS A 234 65.35 -2.24 7.96
C LYS A 234 66.20 -2.00 9.20
N GLU A 235 65.56 -1.93 10.36
CA GLU A 235 66.21 -1.77 11.66
C GLU A 235 66.27 -3.12 12.40
N PRO A 236 67.34 -3.40 13.18
CA PRO A 236 67.42 -4.57 14.04
C PRO A 236 66.30 -4.65 15.08
N GLU A 237 65.95 -5.86 15.53
CA GLU A 237 64.85 -6.10 16.48
C GLU A 237 65.07 -5.41 17.85
N ASP A 238 66.32 -5.26 18.28
CA ASP A 238 66.71 -4.63 19.53
C ASP A 238 66.63 -3.09 19.50
N VAL A 239 66.53 -2.47 18.32
CA VAL A 239 66.38 -1.02 18.16
C VAL A 239 64.94 -0.60 18.48
N LYS A 240 64.75 0.43 19.32
CA LYS A 240 63.43 1.02 19.59
C LYS A 240 63.21 2.18 18.62
N LEU A 241 62.24 2.06 17.73
CA LEU A 241 61.82 3.16 16.86
C LEU A 241 61.10 4.24 17.68
N THR A 242 60.94 5.43 17.11
CA THR A 242 60.10 6.47 17.71
C THR A 242 58.63 6.05 17.70
N ALA A 243 57.83 6.60 18.62
CA ALA A 243 56.39 6.34 18.65
C ALA A 243 55.72 6.69 17.30
N GLU A 244 56.11 7.79 16.68
CA GLU A 244 55.65 8.19 15.35
C GLU A 244 55.98 7.16 14.26
N ALA A 245 57.20 6.60 14.27
CA ALA A 245 57.59 5.57 13.30
C ALA A 245 56.78 4.28 13.51
N TYR A 246 56.52 3.88 14.75
CA TYR A 246 55.63 2.76 15.04
C TYR A 246 54.20 3.03 14.57
N MET A 247 53.67 4.23 14.81
CA MET A 247 52.33 4.60 14.34
C MET A 247 52.20 4.56 12.82
N VAL A 248 53.15 5.16 12.09
CA VAL A 248 53.16 5.13 10.62
C VAL A 248 53.26 3.70 10.10
N GLY A 249 54.13 2.87 10.68
CA GLY A 249 54.25 1.45 10.33
C GLY A 249 52.95 0.67 10.55
N LEU A 250 52.30 0.88 11.71
CA LEU A 250 51.03 0.25 12.06
C LEU A 250 49.89 0.68 11.13
N LEU A 251 49.78 1.97 10.82
CA LEU A 251 48.77 2.50 9.90
C LEU A 251 48.94 1.93 8.50
N ASN A 252 50.18 1.87 7.99
CA ASN A 252 50.45 1.32 6.66
C ASN A 252 50.20 -0.19 6.58
N SER A 253 50.43 -0.93 7.67
CA SER A 253 50.31 -2.40 7.68
C SER A 253 48.88 -2.86 7.96
N CYS A 254 48.22 -2.24 8.94
CA CYS A 254 46.90 -2.66 9.42
C CYS A 254 45.76 -1.90 8.74
N ALA A 255 45.98 -0.65 8.33
CA ALA A 255 44.93 0.23 7.80
C ALA A 255 45.37 1.06 6.56
N PRO A 256 45.94 0.44 5.51
CA PRO A 256 46.49 1.17 4.36
C PRO A 256 45.46 2.01 3.59
N SER A 257 44.18 1.69 3.71
CA SER A 257 43.08 2.42 3.05
C SER A 257 42.34 3.40 3.97
N LEU A 258 42.82 3.60 5.21
CA LEU A 258 42.13 4.43 6.20
C LEU A 258 41.82 5.83 5.65
N TRP A 259 42.86 6.50 5.14
CA TRP A 259 42.74 7.89 4.67
C TRP A 259 41.85 8.06 3.44
N THR A 260 41.59 6.99 2.69
CA THR A 260 40.67 7.00 1.55
C THR A 260 39.23 6.61 1.92
N THR A 261 39.02 6.09 3.13
CA THR A 261 37.73 5.56 3.60
C THR A 261 37.09 6.40 4.69
N ILE A 262 37.86 7.23 5.40
CA ILE A 262 37.31 8.17 6.39
C ILE A 262 36.53 9.29 5.70
N ASP A 263 35.34 9.54 6.21
CA ASP A 263 34.58 10.72 5.83
C ASP A 263 35.15 11.96 6.53
N ALA A 264 35.15 13.10 5.83
CA ALA A 264 35.45 14.37 6.47
C ALA A 264 34.39 14.67 7.56
N PRO A 265 34.79 15.23 8.72
CA PRO A 265 33.84 15.73 9.72
C PRO A 265 32.82 16.68 9.11
N VAL A 266 31.56 16.62 9.55
CA VAL A 266 30.45 17.28 8.85
C VAL A 266 30.68 18.79 8.71
N PHE A 267 31.08 19.48 9.79
CA PHE A 267 31.37 20.92 9.77
C PHE A 267 32.54 21.32 8.86
N TYR A 268 33.47 20.41 8.59
CA TYR A 268 34.64 20.64 7.73
C TYR A 268 34.45 20.12 6.29
N SER A 269 33.29 19.52 5.99
CA SER A 269 32.94 19.01 4.66
C SER A 269 32.50 20.10 3.66
N VAL A 270 32.39 21.36 4.11
CA VAL A 270 31.91 22.49 3.33
C VAL A 270 32.83 22.75 2.13
N ARG A 271 32.30 22.56 0.91
CA ARG A 271 32.97 22.93 -0.35
C ARG A 271 32.64 24.37 -0.71
N GLU A 272 33.66 25.21 -0.83
CA GLU A 272 33.51 26.67 -0.99
C GLU A 272 33.19 27.07 -2.44
N ALA A 273 31.98 27.59 -2.68
CA ALA A 273 31.65 28.28 -3.93
C ALA A 273 31.80 29.81 -3.79
N ASN A 274 31.35 30.36 -2.66
CA ASN A 274 31.53 31.76 -2.24
C ASN A 274 31.27 31.89 -0.72
N ALA A 275 31.47 33.08 -0.17
CA ALA A 275 31.32 33.35 1.27
C ALA A 275 29.88 33.19 1.78
N GLU A 276 28.87 33.50 0.95
CA GLU A 276 27.46 33.38 1.34
C GLU A 276 27.02 31.92 1.43
N ASP A 277 27.39 31.10 0.44
CA ASP A 277 27.06 29.68 0.43
C ASP A 277 27.79 28.92 1.54
N LYS A 278 29.02 29.33 1.88
CA LYS A 278 29.74 28.83 3.06
C LYS A 278 28.98 29.15 4.34
N ALA A 279 28.57 30.41 4.52
CA ALA A 279 27.84 30.84 5.71
C ALA A 279 26.50 30.12 5.84
N GLU A 280 25.79 29.93 4.73
CA GLU A 280 24.53 29.20 4.70
C GLU A 280 24.69 27.73 5.08
N ARG A 281 25.69 27.04 4.54
CA ARG A 281 25.96 25.64 4.89
C ARG A 281 26.33 25.48 6.37
N LEU A 282 27.21 26.33 6.89
CA LEU A 282 27.57 26.32 8.30
C LEU A 282 26.39 26.67 9.20
N SER A 283 25.54 27.61 8.78
CA SER A 283 24.29 27.96 9.46
C SER A 283 23.38 26.74 9.58
N ILE A 284 23.11 26.03 8.48
CA ILE A 284 22.28 24.82 8.48
C ILE A 284 22.88 23.71 9.34
N MET A 285 24.18 23.43 9.21
CA MET A 285 24.86 22.41 10.04
C MET A 285 24.74 22.73 11.54
N THR A 286 24.95 24.00 11.92
CA THR A 286 24.84 24.45 13.31
C THR A 286 23.42 24.30 13.83
N GLN A 287 22.42 24.78 13.08
CA GLN A 287 21.01 24.67 13.47
C GLN A 287 20.56 23.21 13.56
N PHE A 288 20.98 22.37 12.61
CA PHE A 288 20.64 20.95 12.59
C PHE A 288 21.29 20.21 13.78
N TYR A 289 22.55 20.47 14.10
CA TYR A 289 23.23 19.92 15.27
C TYR A 289 22.52 20.31 16.58
N LEU A 290 22.17 21.59 16.73
CA LEU A 290 21.38 22.07 17.87
C LEU A 290 20.01 21.40 17.94
N GLY A 291 19.36 21.16 16.79
CA GLY A 291 18.10 20.41 16.71
C GLY A 291 18.25 18.97 17.21
N VAL A 292 19.26 18.23 16.75
CA VAL A 292 19.58 16.88 17.21
C VAL A 292 19.88 16.86 18.71
N MET A 293 20.70 17.80 19.20
CA MET A 293 21.00 17.95 20.62
C MET A 293 19.74 18.21 21.45
N ASN A 294 18.86 19.10 20.99
CA ASN A 294 17.64 19.42 21.72
C ASN A 294 16.70 18.21 21.78
N VAL A 295 16.59 17.45 20.69
CA VAL A 295 15.84 16.19 20.65
C VAL A 295 16.43 15.17 21.63
N TYR A 296 17.75 15.01 21.67
CA TYR A 296 18.42 14.15 22.64
C TYR A 296 18.09 14.54 24.08
N CYS A 297 18.26 15.83 24.41
CA CYS A 297 17.95 16.37 25.73
C CYS A 297 16.48 16.17 26.11
N ARG A 298 15.55 16.34 25.16
CA ARG A 298 14.12 16.08 25.36
C ARG A 298 13.86 14.60 25.65
N ALA A 299 14.38 13.71 24.80
CA ALA A 299 14.17 12.27 24.89
C ALA A 299 14.75 11.68 26.19
N LYS A 300 15.87 12.22 26.69
CA LYS A 300 16.49 11.82 27.95
C LYS A 300 15.95 12.55 29.18
N GLY A 301 14.99 13.47 29.01
CA GLY A 301 14.45 14.28 30.10
C GLY A 301 15.49 15.23 30.73
N ILE A 302 16.56 15.56 30.02
CA ILE A 302 17.61 16.48 30.48
C ILE A 302 17.13 17.92 30.42
N SER A 303 16.40 18.29 29.36
CA SER A 303 15.76 19.60 29.23
C SER A 303 14.42 19.48 28.51
N ASN A 304 13.50 20.36 28.90
CA ASN A 304 12.20 20.53 28.26
C ASN A 304 12.08 21.86 27.49
N GLN A 305 13.18 22.58 27.30
CA GLN A 305 13.21 23.84 26.58
C GLN A 305 13.40 23.65 25.08
N ASN A 306 13.09 24.69 24.31
CA ASN A 306 13.39 24.80 22.90
C ASN A 306 14.58 25.75 22.72
N PHE A 307 15.73 25.19 22.35
CA PHE A 307 17.03 25.88 22.31
C PHE A 307 17.06 26.94 21.21
N GLY A 308 16.39 26.71 20.08
CA GLY A 308 16.28 27.71 19.01
C GLY A 308 15.52 28.95 19.47
N VAL A 309 14.41 28.77 20.19
CA VAL A 309 13.64 29.88 20.79
C VAL A 309 14.45 30.64 21.83
N ILE A 310 15.21 29.94 22.69
CA ILE A 310 16.10 30.57 23.68
C ILE A 310 17.13 31.45 22.97
N LEU A 311 17.82 30.90 21.97
CA LEU A 311 18.84 31.61 21.21
C LEU A 311 18.26 32.82 20.48
N ASP A 312 17.10 32.68 19.84
CA ASP A 312 16.43 33.80 19.16
C ASP A 312 15.89 34.87 20.09
N SER A 313 15.66 34.53 21.36
CA SER A 313 15.24 35.51 22.36
C SER A 313 16.42 36.30 22.95
N SER A 314 17.66 35.86 22.69
CA SER A 314 18.87 36.47 23.25
C SER A 314 19.94 36.70 22.18
N PRO A 315 19.98 37.90 21.56
CA PRO A 315 20.98 38.24 20.55
C PRO A 315 22.43 38.08 21.03
N SER A 316 22.72 38.39 22.30
CA SER A 316 24.06 38.23 22.87
C SER A 316 24.46 36.77 23.01
N LEU A 317 23.55 35.90 23.47
CA LEU A 317 23.80 34.47 23.58
C LEU A 317 23.98 33.83 22.19
N SER A 318 23.15 34.22 21.23
CA SER A 318 23.29 33.83 19.82
C SER A 318 24.65 34.21 19.25
N GLN A 319 25.07 35.46 19.42
CA GLN A 319 26.37 35.92 18.94
C GLN A 319 27.52 35.15 19.61
N ALA A 320 27.48 34.97 20.94
CA ALA A 320 28.51 34.24 21.67
C ALA A 320 28.66 32.78 21.20
N LEU A 321 27.55 32.08 20.96
CA LEU A 321 27.57 30.73 20.41
C LEU A 321 28.25 30.70 19.04
N VAL A 322 27.84 31.60 18.13
CA VAL A 322 28.35 31.63 16.76
C VAL A 322 29.83 32.02 16.73
N GLU A 323 30.28 32.95 17.58
CA GLU A 323 31.69 33.30 17.73
C GLU A 323 32.51 32.09 18.19
N THR A 324 32.01 31.37 19.21
CA THR A 324 32.65 30.14 19.71
C THR A 324 32.79 29.09 18.61
N VAL A 325 31.73 28.87 17.82
CA VAL A 325 31.75 27.94 16.67
C VAL A 325 32.74 28.40 15.60
N SER A 326 32.75 29.71 15.28
CA SER A 326 33.68 30.28 14.30
C SER A 326 35.14 30.14 14.71
N GLU A 327 35.43 30.33 16.00
CA GLU A 327 36.77 30.16 16.55
C GLU A 327 37.22 28.70 16.43
N ALA A 328 36.38 27.75 16.84
CA ALA A 328 36.61 26.32 16.69
C ALA A 328 36.93 25.92 15.24
N LEU A 329 36.10 26.37 14.29
CA LEU A 329 36.28 26.15 12.86
C LEU A 329 37.63 26.69 12.35
N SER A 330 38.06 27.84 12.87
CA SER A 330 39.31 28.48 12.51
C SER A 330 40.54 27.81 13.13
N MET A 331 40.38 27.20 14.31
CA MET A 331 41.45 26.47 15.01
C MET A 331 41.55 25.00 14.58
N GLY A 332 40.52 24.47 13.91
CA GLY A 332 40.45 23.07 13.49
C GLY A 332 40.03 22.14 14.63
N ASP A 333 39.27 22.67 15.59
CA ASP A 333 38.82 21.95 16.78
C ASP A 333 37.53 21.16 16.54
N ASP A 334 37.15 20.35 17.52
CA ASP A 334 35.89 19.61 17.54
C ASP A 334 34.70 20.55 17.83
N VAL A 335 33.99 20.94 16.77
CA VAL A 335 32.89 21.91 16.82
C VAL A 335 31.71 21.36 17.63
N GLU A 336 31.37 20.09 17.41
CA GLU A 336 30.28 19.38 18.09
C GLU A 336 30.48 19.39 19.61
N ASN A 337 31.68 19.06 20.08
CA ASN A 337 32.04 19.07 21.49
C ASN A 337 32.07 20.48 22.08
N ILE A 338 32.49 21.48 21.31
CA ILE A 338 32.50 22.88 21.71
C ILE A 338 31.07 23.40 21.91
N ILE A 339 30.14 23.08 21.01
CA ILE A 339 28.73 23.46 21.16
C ILE A 339 28.13 22.80 22.42
N CYS A 340 28.40 21.51 22.67
CA CYS A 340 27.98 20.84 23.90
C CYS A 340 28.51 21.54 25.16
N SER A 341 29.80 21.93 25.14
CA SER A 341 30.46 22.61 26.25
C SER A 341 29.89 24.01 26.48
N PHE A 342 29.54 24.73 25.40
CA PHE A 342 28.83 25.99 25.46
C PHE A 342 27.47 25.82 26.17
N CYS A 343 26.65 24.84 25.75
CA CYS A 343 25.36 24.58 26.40
C CYS A 343 25.52 24.22 27.90
N ASN A 344 26.58 23.50 28.27
CA ASN A 344 26.89 23.22 29.67
C ASN A 344 27.24 24.50 30.46
N ALA A 345 28.02 25.42 29.87
CA ALA A 345 28.37 26.69 30.50
C ALA A 345 27.13 27.59 30.71
N TYR A 346 26.15 27.50 29.81
CA TYR A 346 24.88 28.21 29.88
C TYR A 346 23.71 27.31 30.30
N ALA A 347 23.97 26.28 31.12
CA ALA A 347 23.00 25.25 31.49
C ALA A 347 21.67 25.80 32.02
N ALA A 348 21.70 26.90 32.78
CA ALA A 348 20.50 27.54 33.32
C ALA A 348 19.59 28.11 32.22
N GLU A 349 20.16 28.78 31.21
CA GLU A 349 19.43 29.34 30.07
C GLU A 349 18.77 28.21 29.25
N PHE A 350 19.51 27.12 29.02
CA PHE A 350 19.01 25.94 28.28
C PHE A 350 18.13 25.01 29.12
N GLY A 351 17.90 25.32 30.40
CA GLY A 351 17.11 24.50 31.32
C GLY A 351 17.64 23.07 31.46
N LEU A 352 18.96 22.88 31.43
CA LEU A 352 19.59 21.59 31.62
C LEU A 352 19.50 21.18 33.11
N SER A 353 18.87 20.05 33.39
CA SER A 353 18.81 19.47 34.75
C SER A 353 20.15 18.92 35.24
N ARG A 354 21.06 18.61 34.30
CA ARG A 354 22.45 18.19 34.54
C ARG A 354 23.30 18.57 33.33
N SER A 355 24.62 18.67 33.52
CA SER A 355 25.55 18.80 32.40
C SER A 355 25.51 17.57 31.49
N LEU A 356 25.73 17.80 30.20
CA LEU A 356 25.98 16.78 29.18
C LEU A 356 27.35 16.13 29.46
N SER A 357 27.33 14.83 29.74
CA SER A 357 28.52 13.99 29.95
C SER A 357 29.16 13.62 28.61
N GLU A 358 30.39 13.10 28.62
CA GLU A 358 31.07 12.61 27.40
C GLU A 358 30.23 11.60 26.62
N LYS A 359 29.55 10.68 27.32
CA LYS A 359 28.65 9.71 26.68
C LYS A 359 27.44 10.38 25.99
N ASP A 360 26.93 11.47 26.56
CA ASP A 360 25.85 12.23 25.91
C ASP A 360 26.38 12.91 24.64
N LYS A 361 27.57 13.52 24.71
CA LYS A 361 28.23 14.18 23.57
C LYS A 361 28.46 13.19 22.42
N ASP A 362 29.06 12.03 22.70
CA ASP A 362 29.28 10.95 21.73
C ASP A 362 27.96 10.52 21.06
N SER A 363 26.89 10.38 21.85
CA SER A 363 25.58 9.97 21.34
C SER A 363 24.94 11.04 20.45
N ILE A 364 25.08 12.32 20.81
CA ILE A 364 24.56 13.46 20.05
C ILE A 364 25.32 13.58 18.72
N GLN A 365 26.66 13.53 18.77
CA GLN A 365 27.51 13.60 17.60
C GLN A 365 27.23 12.45 16.63
N GLN A 366 27.22 11.20 17.11
CA GLN A 366 26.94 10.04 16.26
C GLN A 366 25.56 10.16 15.59
N LYS A 367 24.54 10.60 16.34
CA LYS A 367 23.19 10.79 15.80
C LYS A 367 23.17 11.91 14.78
N PHE A 368 23.86 13.02 15.02
CA PHE A 368 23.99 14.14 14.09
C PHE A 368 24.65 13.70 12.78
N GLU A 369 25.81 13.07 12.86
CA GLU A 369 26.56 12.65 11.67
C GLU A 369 25.74 11.69 10.82
N THR A 370 25.14 10.68 11.45
CA THR A 370 24.30 9.69 10.76
C THR A 370 23.12 10.37 10.09
N THR A 371 22.33 11.15 10.84
CA THR A 371 21.09 11.75 10.31
C THR A 371 21.36 12.83 9.27
N TYR A 372 22.38 13.69 9.48
CA TYR A 372 22.75 14.73 8.53
C TYR A 372 23.24 14.14 7.21
N ARG A 373 24.08 13.07 7.27
CA ARG A 373 24.52 12.37 6.06
C ARG A 373 23.35 11.69 5.35
N THR A 374 22.43 11.06 6.07
CA THR A 374 21.23 10.46 5.48
C THR A 374 20.42 11.47 4.67
N VAL A 375 20.13 12.65 5.23
CA VAL A 375 19.28 13.64 4.54
C VAL A 375 20.01 14.41 3.43
N THR A 376 21.34 14.36 3.40
CA THR A 376 22.18 15.03 2.38
C THR A 376 22.82 14.08 1.37
N ALA A 377 22.67 12.76 1.53
CA ALA A 377 23.29 11.74 0.68
C ALA A 377 22.78 11.79 -0.76
N THR A 378 21.51 12.16 -0.96
CA THR A 378 20.88 12.27 -2.27
C THR A 378 20.55 13.72 -2.59
N LYS A 379 20.43 14.04 -3.88
CA LYS A 379 19.90 15.35 -4.32
C LYS A 379 18.37 15.44 -4.21
N GLU A 380 17.72 14.42 -3.64
CA GLU A 380 16.26 14.27 -3.63
C GLU A 380 15.58 15.06 -2.51
N ASN A 381 16.37 15.52 -1.53
CA ASN A 381 15.93 16.47 -0.51
C ASN A 381 16.53 17.87 -0.80
N PRO A 382 15.81 18.72 -1.57
CA PRO A 382 16.28 20.06 -1.88
C PRO A 382 16.08 21.07 -0.74
N TYR A 383 15.36 20.73 0.33
CA TYR A 383 14.93 21.67 1.38
C TYR A 383 15.42 21.24 2.76
N MET A 384 16.04 22.16 3.49
CA MET A 384 16.56 21.91 4.85
C MET A 384 15.68 22.58 5.91
N ASP A 385 14.39 22.74 5.65
CA ASP A 385 13.46 23.49 6.49
C ASP A 385 12.97 22.71 7.71
N ASP A 386 12.64 21.43 7.57
CA ASP A 386 12.12 20.61 8.66
C ASP A 386 12.47 19.13 8.52
N PHE A 387 12.50 18.46 9.67
CA PHE A 387 12.75 17.03 9.79
C PHE A 387 12.02 16.47 11.01
N MET A 388 11.64 15.19 10.95
CA MET A 388 11.18 14.41 12.10
C MET A 388 12.25 13.40 12.49
N ILE A 389 12.64 13.37 13.77
CA ILE A 389 13.67 12.49 14.32
C ILE A 389 13.01 11.48 15.25
N LEU A 390 13.24 10.18 14.99
CA LEU A 390 12.72 9.09 15.80
C LEU A 390 13.73 8.66 16.87
N ASP A 391 13.33 8.67 18.15
CA ASP A 391 14.05 7.95 19.20
C ASP A 391 13.68 6.46 19.14
N THR A 392 14.53 5.70 18.45
CA THR A 392 14.39 4.25 18.29
C THR A 392 14.63 3.48 19.59
N LYS A 393 15.27 4.10 20.60
CA LYS A 393 15.57 3.50 21.90
C LYS A 393 14.50 3.82 22.96
N ALA A 394 13.46 4.58 22.59
CA ALA A 394 12.37 4.90 23.51
C ALA A 394 11.62 3.64 23.95
N THR A 395 11.22 3.61 25.22
CA THR A 395 10.44 2.52 25.83
C THR A 395 9.24 3.09 26.60
N GLY A 396 8.26 2.24 26.92
CA GLY A 396 7.07 2.64 27.66
C GLY A 396 6.01 3.33 26.79
N ARG A 397 5.12 4.11 27.42
CA ARG A 397 3.88 4.62 26.80
C ARG A 397 4.08 5.67 25.71
N SER A 398 5.23 6.34 25.66
CA SER A 398 5.57 7.32 24.62
C SER A 398 6.22 6.69 23.38
N ALA A 399 6.62 5.42 23.44
CA ALA A 399 7.28 4.70 22.36
C ALA A 399 6.28 4.13 21.34
N ILE A 400 5.50 5.01 20.72
CA ILE A 400 4.37 4.68 19.84
C ILE A 400 4.73 4.71 18.36
N PHE A 401 5.86 5.31 17.99
CA PHE A 401 6.41 5.29 16.64
C PHE A 401 7.52 4.25 16.50
N ILE A 402 7.53 3.58 15.34
CA ILE A 402 8.45 2.50 14.99
C ILE A 402 8.99 2.72 13.58
N SER A 403 10.15 2.14 13.28
CA SER A 403 10.61 2.06 11.89
C SER A 403 10.28 0.69 11.31
N LEU A 404 9.73 0.65 10.10
CA LEU A 404 9.52 -0.57 9.35
C LEU A 404 9.73 -0.29 7.86
N ASN A 405 10.64 -1.04 7.21
CA ASN A 405 10.89 -1.00 5.76
C ASN A 405 11.18 0.42 5.23
N GLY A 406 11.99 1.21 5.94
CA GLY A 406 12.31 2.58 5.54
C GLY A 406 11.17 3.58 5.75
N LEU A 407 10.16 3.24 6.54
CA LEU A 407 9.05 4.12 6.92
C LEU A 407 9.02 4.31 8.44
N ILE A 408 8.73 5.53 8.89
CA ILE A 408 8.38 5.82 10.28
C ILE A 408 6.87 5.65 10.41
N CYS A 409 6.45 4.67 11.20
CA CYS A 409 5.06 4.23 11.31
C CYS A 409 4.55 4.29 12.75
N THR A 410 3.23 4.28 12.91
CA THR A 410 2.55 3.99 14.18
C THR A 410 1.41 3.00 13.96
N ASP A 411 0.92 2.36 15.02
CA ASP A 411 -0.28 1.53 14.92
C ASP A 411 -1.50 2.41 14.61
N PHE A 412 -2.32 1.98 13.66
CA PHE A 412 -3.58 2.63 13.31
C PHE A 412 -4.49 2.85 14.53
N ALA A 413 -4.48 1.92 15.48
CA ALA A 413 -5.22 2.06 16.73
C ALA A 413 -4.85 3.34 17.49
N ASN A 414 -3.63 3.87 17.36
CA ASN A 414 -3.20 5.10 18.02
C ASN A 414 -3.83 6.37 17.42
N ILE A 415 -4.23 6.32 16.14
CA ILE A 415 -4.71 7.49 15.40
C ILE A 415 -6.16 7.38 14.94
N VAL A 416 -6.79 6.22 15.13
CA VAL A 416 -8.17 5.96 14.73
C VAL A 416 -9.10 7.05 15.27
N ASP A 417 -9.96 7.57 14.39
CA ASP A 417 -10.93 8.59 14.76
C ASP A 417 -11.89 8.04 15.83
N PRO A 418 -12.22 8.79 16.90
CA PRO A 418 -13.15 8.34 17.93
C PRO A 418 -14.56 7.96 17.40
N THR A 419 -14.94 8.48 16.24
CA THR A 419 -16.21 8.18 15.56
C THR A 419 -16.16 6.90 14.72
N ALA A 420 -14.97 6.35 14.48
CA ALA A 420 -14.82 5.11 13.72
C ALA A 420 -15.40 3.90 14.51
N PRO A 421 -15.91 2.86 13.83
CA PRO A 421 -16.42 1.66 14.49
C PRO A 421 -15.31 0.90 15.24
N HIS A 422 -15.70 -0.05 16.09
CA HIS A 422 -14.80 -0.98 16.79
C HIS A 422 -13.81 -0.34 17.78
N GLN A 423 -14.17 0.78 18.42
CA GLN A 423 -13.29 1.46 19.40
C GLN A 423 -12.75 0.54 20.49
N THR A 424 -13.60 -0.34 21.07
CA THR A 424 -13.16 -1.30 22.10
C THR A 424 -12.06 -2.24 21.60
N TYR A 425 -12.11 -2.64 20.33
CA TYR A 425 -11.04 -3.45 19.74
C TYR A 425 -9.73 -2.67 19.65
N PHE A 426 -9.77 -1.43 19.17
CA PHE A 426 -8.57 -0.58 19.07
C PHE A 426 -8.01 -0.18 20.45
N GLU A 427 -8.86 -0.06 21.47
CA GLU A 427 -8.41 0.10 22.86
C GLU A 427 -7.61 -1.10 23.36
N GLU A 428 -8.00 -2.32 23.01
CA GLU A 428 -7.22 -3.52 23.32
C GLU A 428 -5.91 -3.56 22.53
N ILE A 429 -5.90 -3.20 21.24
CA ILE A 429 -4.66 -3.11 20.45
C ILE A 429 -3.64 -2.18 21.12
N ARG A 430 -4.08 -1.02 21.64
CA ARG A 430 -3.20 -0.06 22.33
C ARG A 430 -2.60 -0.60 23.64
N LYS A 431 -3.24 -1.61 24.26
CA LYS A 431 -2.74 -2.24 25.49
C LYS A 431 -1.68 -3.30 25.20
N THR A 432 -1.68 -3.86 23.99
CA THR A 432 -0.64 -4.81 23.58
C THR A 432 0.72 -4.12 23.57
N PRO A 433 1.78 -4.77 24.10
CA PRO A 433 3.13 -4.28 23.95
C PRO A 433 3.46 -3.97 22.49
N ARG A 434 4.26 -2.93 22.27
CA ARG A 434 4.76 -2.56 20.95
C ARG A 434 5.27 -3.82 20.22
N PRO A 435 4.88 -4.05 18.96
CA PRO A 435 5.37 -5.20 18.22
C PRO A 435 6.90 -5.11 18.14
N GLU A 436 7.59 -6.08 18.75
CA GLU A 436 8.99 -6.32 18.45
C GLU A 436 9.04 -6.79 16.99
N ILE A 437 9.40 -5.87 16.09
CA ILE A 437 9.63 -6.20 14.69
C ILE A 437 10.91 -7.04 14.65
N LYS A 438 10.77 -8.34 14.88
CA LYS A 438 11.84 -9.30 14.62
C LYS A 438 11.95 -9.46 13.10
N PRO A 439 13.17 -9.46 12.53
CA PRO A 439 13.35 -9.89 11.15
C PRO A 439 12.67 -11.25 11.01
N ARG A 440 11.68 -11.33 10.12
CA ARG A 440 10.82 -12.51 9.97
C ARG A 440 11.72 -13.70 9.62
N THR A 441 12.08 -14.48 10.63
CA THR A 441 12.61 -15.83 10.44
C THR A 441 11.45 -16.59 9.81
N GLN A 442 11.70 -17.21 8.65
CA GLN A 442 10.69 -17.94 7.90
C GLN A 442 10.16 -19.11 8.75
N GLU A 443 9.22 -18.85 9.65
CA GLU A 443 8.45 -19.92 10.25
C GLU A 443 7.50 -20.48 9.20
N PRO A 444 7.38 -21.81 9.13
CA PRO A 444 6.62 -22.49 8.10
C PRO A 444 5.13 -22.35 8.42
N MET A 445 4.54 -21.19 8.09
CA MET A 445 3.12 -21.14 7.78
C MET A 445 2.90 -22.23 6.74
N ALA A 446 2.07 -23.23 7.02
CA ALA A 446 1.87 -24.36 6.11
C ALA A 446 1.56 -23.81 4.72
N THR A 447 2.50 -23.98 3.79
CA THR A 447 2.44 -23.29 2.49
C THR A 447 1.50 -23.99 1.54
N GLU A 448 1.09 -25.22 1.84
CA GLU A 448 0.34 -26.09 0.95
C GLU A 448 -0.70 -26.92 1.70
N VAL A 449 -1.80 -27.22 1.03
CA VAL A 449 -2.84 -28.15 1.49
C VAL A 449 -3.02 -29.26 0.46
N ASP A 450 -3.12 -30.50 0.93
CA ASP A 450 -3.37 -31.66 0.06
C ASP A 450 -4.86 -31.91 -0.07
N ILE A 451 -5.41 -31.76 -1.28
CA ILE A 451 -6.84 -31.94 -1.57
C ILE A 451 -6.99 -32.93 -2.74
N LYS A 452 -8.00 -33.81 -2.65
CA LYS A 452 -8.39 -34.70 -3.74
C LYS A 452 -9.19 -33.93 -4.80
N PRO A 453 -8.97 -34.19 -6.12
CA PRO A 453 -9.68 -33.52 -7.20
C PRO A 453 -11.21 -33.48 -7.01
N GLU A 454 -11.83 -34.57 -6.57
CA GLU A 454 -13.27 -34.69 -6.39
C GLU A 454 -13.79 -33.82 -5.24
N ALA A 455 -13.09 -33.85 -4.10
CA ALA A 455 -13.41 -32.99 -2.95
C ALA A 455 -13.19 -31.51 -3.25
N LEU A 456 -12.35 -31.20 -4.25
CA LEU A 456 -12.15 -29.85 -4.72
C LEU A 456 -13.35 -29.39 -5.57
N LEU A 457 -13.93 -30.25 -6.41
CA LEU A 457 -15.16 -29.94 -7.16
C LEU A 457 -16.29 -29.49 -6.24
N ASP A 458 -16.53 -30.20 -5.14
CA ASP A 458 -17.60 -29.86 -4.19
C ASP A 458 -17.35 -28.54 -3.42
N LYS A 459 -16.10 -28.09 -3.35
CA LYS A 459 -15.68 -26.86 -2.62
C LYS A 459 -15.59 -25.61 -3.50
N LEU A 460 -15.35 -25.77 -4.81
CA LEU A 460 -14.97 -24.67 -5.71
C LEU A 460 -16.16 -23.97 -6.39
N ASP A 461 -17.41 -24.14 -5.95
CA ASP A 461 -18.52 -23.28 -6.45
C ASP A 461 -18.25 -21.80 -6.18
N ASP A 462 -17.41 -21.51 -5.18
CA ASP A 462 -17.10 -20.17 -4.67
C ASP A 462 -15.65 -19.71 -4.96
N VAL A 463 -14.85 -20.49 -5.70
CA VAL A 463 -13.42 -20.22 -5.86
C VAL A 463 -13.10 -19.60 -7.23
N PRO A 464 -12.25 -18.55 -7.28
CA PRO A 464 -11.68 -18.11 -8.53
C PRO A 464 -10.74 -19.21 -9.02
N TRP A 465 -11.24 -20.09 -9.87
CA TRP A 465 -10.49 -21.18 -10.49
C TRP A 465 -9.17 -20.66 -11.05
N GLU A 466 -9.13 -19.41 -11.51
CA GLU A 466 -7.95 -18.69 -11.97
C GLU A 466 -6.77 -18.75 -10.99
N ARG A 467 -7.02 -18.76 -9.67
CA ARG A 467 -5.99 -18.78 -8.62
C ARG A 467 -5.36 -20.17 -8.40
N LEU A 468 -5.95 -21.23 -8.92
CA LEU A 468 -5.39 -22.58 -8.78
C LEU A 468 -4.17 -22.79 -9.68
N PRO A 469 -3.15 -23.56 -9.23
CA PRO A 469 -2.04 -23.96 -10.07
C PRO A 469 -2.51 -24.67 -11.34
N LYS A 470 -1.80 -24.46 -12.45
CA LYS A 470 -2.12 -25.05 -13.76
C LYS A 470 -2.31 -26.57 -13.70
N GLN A 471 -1.42 -27.26 -12.98
CA GLN A 471 -1.46 -28.72 -12.82
C GLN A 471 -2.73 -29.21 -12.09
N VAL A 472 -3.21 -28.44 -11.12
CA VAL A 472 -4.43 -28.75 -10.36
C VAL A 472 -5.66 -28.58 -11.25
N LYS A 473 -5.68 -27.52 -12.06
CA LYS A 473 -6.73 -27.29 -13.07
C LYS A 473 -6.78 -28.45 -14.07
N GLU A 474 -5.64 -28.83 -14.66
CA GLU A 474 -5.54 -29.93 -15.63
C GLU A 474 -6.04 -31.26 -15.06
N ALA A 475 -5.68 -31.59 -13.82
CA ALA A 475 -6.18 -32.79 -13.15
C ALA A 475 -7.70 -32.75 -12.92
N CYS A 476 -8.28 -31.58 -12.62
CA CYS A 476 -9.73 -31.42 -12.50
C CYS A 476 -10.43 -31.49 -13.86
N PHE A 477 -9.86 -30.87 -14.90
CA PHE A 477 -10.39 -30.89 -16.28
C PHE A 477 -10.53 -32.31 -16.85
N ALA A 478 -9.70 -33.25 -16.39
CA ALA A 478 -9.76 -34.65 -16.79
C ALA A 478 -10.95 -35.43 -16.20
N LEU A 479 -11.66 -34.89 -15.19
CA LEU A 479 -12.78 -35.57 -14.54
C LEU A 479 -14.10 -35.38 -15.32
N PRO A 480 -14.88 -36.44 -15.58
CA PRO A 480 -16.18 -36.32 -16.25
C PRO A 480 -17.16 -35.37 -15.54
N ALA A 481 -17.18 -35.39 -14.20
CA ALA A 481 -18.01 -34.49 -13.40
C ALA A 481 -17.64 -33.01 -13.60
N PHE A 482 -16.35 -32.71 -13.83
CA PHE A 482 -15.91 -31.36 -14.13
C PHE A 482 -16.35 -30.92 -15.53
N GLN A 483 -16.30 -31.80 -16.54
CA GLN A 483 -16.74 -31.48 -17.90
C GLN A 483 -18.21 -31.05 -17.94
N VAL A 484 -19.09 -31.77 -17.22
CA VAL A 484 -20.50 -31.38 -17.05
C VAL A 484 -20.62 -30.00 -16.43
N ARG A 485 -19.89 -29.77 -15.33
CA ARG A 485 -19.95 -28.49 -14.61
C ARG A 485 -19.42 -27.32 -15.43
N GLN A 486 -18.32 -27.50 -16.15
CA GLN A 486 -17.73 -26.49 -17.03
C GLN A 486 -18.69 -26.14 -18.16
N PHE A 487 -19.27 -27.15 -18.81
CA PHE A 487 -20.28 -26.95 -19.85
C PHE A 487 -21.48 -26.13 -19.35
N LEU A 488 -22.05 -26.50 -18.20
CA LEU A 488 -23.16 -25.77 -17.58
C LEU A 488 -22.76 -24.33 -17.24
N HIS A 489 -21.55 -24.11 -16.76
CA HIS A 489 -21.03 -22.80 -16.39
C HIS A 489 -20.76 -21.92 -17.61
N ASP A 490 -20.25 -22.48 -18.72
CA ASP A 490 -20.05 -21.76 -19.98
C ASP A 490 -21.40 -21.34 -20.58
N VAL A 491 -22.40 -22.22 -20.55
CA VAL A 491 -23.79 -21.89 -20.90
C VAL A 491 -24.33 -20.77 -20.01
N ALA A 492 -24.15 -20.88 -18.69
CA ALA A 492 -24.65 -19.90 -17.73
C ALA A 492 -24.04 -18.50 -17.91
N LYS A 493 -22.77 -18.46 -18.30
CA LYS A 493 -21.98 -17.25 -18.53
C LYS A 493 -22.01 -16.76 -19.98
N GLY A 494 -22.87 -17.34 -20.82
CA GLY A 494 -23.04 -16.90 -22.21
C GLY A 494 -21.80 -17.11 -23.08
N LYS A 495 -20.93 -18.07 -22.72
CA LYS A 495 -19.73 -18.47 -23.46
C LYS A 495 -20.09 -19.51 -24.51
N GLN A 496 -20.83 -19.07 -25.53
CA GLN A 496 -21.47 -19.95 -26.49
C GLN A 496 -20.46 -20.78 -27.29
N GLU A 497 -19.35 -20.18 -27.74
CA GLU A 497 -18.33 -20.88 -28.52
C GLU A 497 -17.63 -21.96 -27.70
N GLU A 498 -17.30 -21.65 -26.44
CA GLU A 498 -16.70 -22.61 -25.53
C GLU A 498 -17.68 -23.76 -25.21
N ALA A 499 -18.95 -23.45 -24.93
CA ALA A 499 -19.98 -24.47 -24.72
C ALA A 499 -20.17 -25.37 -25.94
N GLU A 500 -20.25 -24.79 -27.15
CA GLU A 500 -20.40 -25.51 -28.41
C GLU A 500 -19.17 -26.36 -28.73
N SER A 501 -17.96 -25.90 -28.39
CA SER A 501 -16.73 -26.68 -28.57
C SER A 501 -16.75 -28.00 -27.79
N VAL A 502 -17.38 -28.03 -26.61
CA VAL A 502 -17.55 -29.25 -25.81
C VAL A 502 -18.52 -30.21 -26.50
N LEU A 503 -19.59 -29.69 -27.11
CA LEU A 503 -20.60 -30.50 -27.81
C LEU A 503 -20.10 -31.10 -29.13
N ASN A 504 -19.09 -30.48 -29.74
CA ASN A 504 -18.43 -31.01 -30.93
C ASN A 504 -17.53 -32.23 -30.64
N ALA A 505 -17.28 -32.57 -29.36
CA ALA A 505 -16.61 -33.81 -28.99
C ALA A 505 -17.60 -35.00 -29.03
N PRO A 506 -17.39 -36.02 -29.87
CA PRO A 506 -18.41 -37.04 -30.16
C PRO A 506 -18.75 -37.99 -29.00
N GLN A 507 -17.97 -38.01 -27.92
CA GLN A 507 -18.24 -38.90 -26.79
C GLN A 507 -19.22 -38.26 -25.80
N ASN A 508 -20.34 -38.95 -25.53
CA ASN A 508 -21.31 -38.62 -24.49
C ASN A 508 -22.11 -37.30 -24.66
N LEU A 509 -22.16 -36.72 -25.87
CA LEU A 509 -22.92 -35.50 -26.18
C LEU A 509 -24.35 -35.49 -25.61
N GLN A 510 -25.15 -36.50 -25.95
CA GLN A 510 -26.55 -36.55 -25.52
C GLN A 510 -26.68 -36.77 -24.00
N THR A 511 -25.72 -37.47 -23.39
CA THR A 511 -25.66 -37.61 -21.92
C THR A 511 -25.36 -36.26 -21.28
N LEU A 512 -24.41 -35.50 -21.81
CA LEU A 512 -24.05 -34.17 -21.33
C LEU A 512 -25.25 -33.21 -21.39
N LEU A 513 -25.98 -33.16 -22.52
CA LEU A 513 -27.18 -32.33 -22.70
C LEU A 513 -28.31 -32.68 -21.71
N ARG A 514 -28.44 -33.97 -21.34
CA ARG A 514 -29.46 -34.46 -20.40
C ARG A 514 -29.04 -34.38 -18.92
N THR A 515 -27.76 -34.14 -18.64
CA THR A 515 -27.25 -34.17 -17.27
C THR A 515 -27.49 -32.84 -16.58
N ALA A 516 -28.31 -32.86 -15.54
CA ALA A 516 -28.43 -31.73 -14.63
C ALA A 516 -27.22 -31.67 -13.69
N GLY A 517 -26.80 -30.46 -13.34
CA GLY A 517 -25.71 -30.25 -12.41
C GLY A 517 -25.80 -28.90 -11.73
N LYS A 518 -25.02 -28.74 -10.67
CA LYS A 518 -24.94 -27.50 -9.91
C LYS A 518 -23.96 -26.52 -10.56
N PHE A 519 -24.37 -25.26 -10.74
CA PHE A 519 -23.53 -24.20 -11.27
C PHE A 519 -24.03 -22.82 -10.85
N THR A 520 -23.15 -21.82 -10.96
CA THR A 520 -23.42 -20.43 -10.61
C THR A 520 -23.25 -19.54 -11.85
N ASP A 521 -24.21 -18.66 -12.10
CA ASP A 521 -24.10 -17.66 -13.17
C ASP A 521 -23.35 -16.39 -12.71
N TYR A 522 -23.33 -15.34 -13.53
CA TYR A 522 -22.64 -14.09 -13.17
C TYR A 522 -23.34 -13.24 -12.10
N SER A 523 -24.63 -13.50 -11.84
CA SER A 523 -25.43 -12.79 -10.83
C SER A 523 -25.51 -13.58 -9.52
N GLU A 524 -24.57 -14.51 -9.32
CA GLU A 524 -24.43 -15.33 -8.11
C GLU A 524 -25.67 -16.21 -7.84
N ARG A 525 -26.45 -16.54 -8.87
CA ARG A 525 -27.57 -17.49 -8.78
C ARG A 525 -27.04 -18.91 -8.93
N ILE A 526 -27.34 -19.75 -7.96
CA ILE A 526 -26.94 -21.15 -7.94
C ILE A 526 -28.11 -22.02 -8.39
N PHE A 527 -27.96 -22.65 -9.55
CA PHE A 527 -28.94 -23.55 -10.14
C PHE A 527 -28.53 -25.01 -9.97
N ASN A 528 -29.51 -25.91 -10.07
CA ASN A 528 -29.29 -27.35 -10.27
C ASN A 528 -30.22 -27.86 -11.38
N CYS A 529 -29.83 -27.64 -12.63
CA CYS A 529 -30.61 -27.96 -13.82
C CYS A 529 -29.69 -28.30 -15.00
N THR A 530 -30.26 -28.66 -16.15
CA THR A 530 -29.52 -28.86 -17.39
C THR A 530 -29.18 -27.52 -18.06
N ALA A 531 -28.24 -27.53 -18.99
CA ALA A 531 -27.87 -26.37 -19.79
C ALA A 531 -29.08 -25.74 -20.50
N TYR A 532 -29.96 -26.59 -21.06
CA TYR A 532 -31.11 -26.12 -21.81
C TYR A 532 -32.19 -25.52 -20.90
N GLU A 533 -32.43 -26.11 -19.72
CA GLU A 533 -33.37 -25.55 -18.74
C GLU A 533 -32.96 -24.14 -18.30
N TYR A 534 -31.67 -23.90 -18.05
CA TYR A 534 -31.19 -22.56 -17.73
C TYR A 534 -31.27 -21.61 -18.93
N ALA A 535 -30.87 -22.04 -20.12
CA ALA A 535 -30.96 -21.18 -21.31
C ALA A 535 -32.42 -20.79 -21.61
N TYR A 536 -33.37 -21.70 -21.35
CA TYR A 536 -34.81 -21.45 -21.43
C TYR A 536 -35.29 -20.49 -20.35
N TRP A 537 -34.94 -20.73 -19.09
CA TRP A 537 -35.27 -19.84 -17.99
C TRP A 537 -34.71 -18.43 -18.21
N ALA A 538 -33.45 -18.30 -18.60
CA ALA A 538 -32.77 -17.04 -18.87
C ALA A 538 -33.30 -16.34 -20.13
N LYS A 539 -34.14 -17.01 -20.93
CA LYS A 539 -34.62 -16.56 -22.26
C LYS A 539 -33.50 -16.32 -23.29
N ASP A 540 -32.35 -16.99 -23.18
CA ASP A 540 -31.24 -16.88 -24.14
C ASP A 540 -31.55 -17.67 -25.41
N THR A 541 -32.19 -17.01 -26.38
CA THR A 541 -32.57 -17.62 -27.67
C THR A 541 -31.38 -18.16 -28.44
N HIS A 542 -30.24 -17.48 -28.43
CA HIS A 542 -29.08 -17.88 -29.21
C HIS A 542 -28.43 -19.14 -28.64
N MET A 543 -28.31 -19.24 -27.31
CA MET A 543 -27.81 -20.42 -26.63
C MET A 543 -28.76 -21.60 -26.81
N ARG A 544 -30.08 -21.39 -26.69
CA ARG A 544 -31.08 -22.44 -26.92
C ARG A 544 -30.98 -23.04 -28.32
N ARG A 545 -30.91 -22.21 -29.36
CA ARG A 545 -30.81 -22.66 -30.75
C ARG A 545 -29.53 -23.47 -31.01
N MET A 546 -28.40 -23.04 -30.44
CA MET A 546 -27.14 -23.80 -30.51
C MET A 546 -27.32 -25.18 -29.87
N LEU A 547 -27.87 -25.24 -28.65
CA LEU A 547 -28.12 -26.51 -27.96
C LEU A 547 -29.08 -27.42 -28.75
N GLU A 548 -30.19 -26.88 -29.27
CA GLU A 548 -31.20 -27.58 -30.08
C GLU A 548 -30.58 -28.27 -31.32
N HIS A 549 -29.58 -27.63 -31.95
CA HIS A 549 -28.90 -28.18 -33.13
C HIS A 549 -28.13 -29.47 -32.85
N HIS A 550 -27.72 -29.68 -31.60
CA HIS A 550 -26.97 -30.86 -31.17
C HIS A 550 -27.85 -31.96 -30.56
N MET A 551 -29.16 -31.76 -30.41
CA MET A 551 -30.06 -32.73 -29.77
C MET A 551 -30.58 -33.76 -30.78
N ASP A 552 -30.57 -35.03 -30.37
CA ASP A 552 -31.37 -36.06 -31.02
C ASP A 552 -32.85 -35.99 -30.57
N GLU A 553 -33.72 -36.73 -31.26
CA GLU A 553 -35.15 -36.73 -30.98
C GLU A 553 -35.49 -37.24 -29.56
N GLU A 554 -34.69 -38.16 -29.02
CA GLU A 554 -34.86 -38.64 -27.64
C GLU A 554 -34.55 -37.54 -26.62
N THR A 555 -33.47 -36.79 -26.85
CA THR A 555 -33.03 -35.68 -26.00
C THR A 555 -33.99 -34.51 -26.09
N LYS A 556 -34.53 -34.20 -27.28
CA LYS A 556 -35.60 -33.21 -27.46
C LYS A 556 -36.85 -33.59 -26.66
N ALA A 557 -37.33 -34.83 -26.77
CA ALA A 557 -38.49 -35.30 -26.02
C ALA A 557 -38.26 -35.26 -24.50
N HIS A 558 -37.05 -35.65 -24.04
CA HIS A 558 -36.66 -35.55 -22.65
C HIS A 558 -36.69 -34.09 -22.15
N LEU A 559 -36.08 -33.17 -22.89
CA LEU A 559 -36.02 -31.76 -22.49
C LEU A 559 -37.37 -31.07 -22.60
N LEU A 560 -38.24 -31.46 -23.55
CA LEU A 560 -39.62 -30.96 -23.63
C LEU A 560 -40.37 -31.23 -22.33
N THR A 561 -40.27 -32.46 -21.80
CA THR A 561 -40.89 -32.82 -20.51
C THR A 561 -40.35 -31.97 -19.36
N ARG A 562 -39.06 -31.62 -19.39
CA ARG A 562 -38.43 -30.76 -18.38
C ARG A 562 -38.89 -29.30 -18.51
N ILE A 563 -39.04 -28.79 -19.73
CA ILE A 563 -39.58 -27.45 -19.99
C ILE A 563 -41.04 -27.35 -19.55
N ASP A 564 -41.87 -28.34 -19.86
CA ASP A 564 -43.27 -28.39 -19.39
C ASP A 564 -43.33 -28.32 -17.87
N LYS A 565 -42.40 -29.00 -17.18
CA LYS A 565 -42.26 -28.91 -15.73
C LYS A 565 -41.86 -27.51 -15.24
N ILE A 566 -40.95 -26.82 -15.93
CA ILE A 566 -40.61 -25.42 -15.59
C ILE A 566 -41.84 -24.50 -15.75
N GLU A 567 -42.67 -24.75 -16.75
CA GLU A 567 -43.88 -23.96 -16.99
C GLU A 567 -44.96 -24.18 -15.93
N GLU A 568 -45.01 -25.39 -15.35
CA GLU A 568 -45.93 -25.72 -14.26
C GLU A 568 -45.38 -25.25 -12.89
N GLU A 569 -44.15 -25.65 -12.57
CA GLU A 569 -43.59 -25.55 -11.22
C GLU A 569 -42.53 -24.45 -11.07
N GLY A 570 -41.91 -23.98 -12.16
CA GLY A 570 -40.76 -23.07 -12.16
C GLY A 570 -39.45 -23.73 -11.73
N LEU A 571 -38.33 -23.03 -11.94
CA LEU A 571 -37.03 -23.40 -11.40
C LEU A 571 -36.85 -22.88 -9.98
N THR A 572 -36.06 -23.64 -9.22
CA THR A 572 -35.57 -23.24 -7.89
C THR A 572 -34.09 -22.93 -7.98
N TYR A 573 -33.67 -21.80 -7.39
CA TYR A 573 -32.27 -21.42 -7.28
C TYR A 573 -31.99 -20.71 -5.96
N PHE A 574 -30.72 -20.68 -5.56
CA PHE A 574 -30.26 -19.95 -4.38
C PHE A 574 -29.55 -18.67 -4.80
N GLN A 575 -29.90 -17.55 -4.17
CA GLN A 575 -29.28 -16.25 -4.43
C GLN A 575 -29.33 -15.38 -3.17
N HIS A 576 -28.24 -14.64 -2.87
CA HIS A 576 -28.19 -13.67 -1.77
C HIS A 576 -28.64 -14.23 -0.40
N GLY A 577 -28.31 -15.49 -0.11
CA GLY A 577 -28.69 -16.13 1.14
C GLY A 577 -30.12 -16.69 1.18
N LYS A 578 -30.88 -16.62 0.08
CA LYS A 578 -32.28 -17.01 0.00
C LYS A 578 -32.52 -18.02 -1.12
N THR A 579 -33.45 -18.94 -0.86
CA THR A 579 -33.96 -19.85 -1.89
C THR A 579 -35.13 -19.16 -2.59
N ILE A 580 -35.05 -19.06 -3.91
CA ILE A 580 -36.13 -18.56 -4.77
C ILE A 580 -36.75 -19.78 -5.44
N GLU A 581 -38.05 -19.96 -5.23
CA GLU A 581 -38.84 -21.06 -5.78
C GLU A 581 -39.80 -20.52 -6.86
N HIS A 582 -40.29 -21.42 -7.71
CA HIS A 582 -41.32 -21.11 -8.71
C HIS A 582 -40.96 -20.04 -9.76
N SER A 583 -39.68 -19.87 -10.08
CA SER A 583 -39.23 -18.94 -11.11
C SER A 583 -39.28 -19.60 -12.50
N LYS A 584 -40.34 -19.32 -13.28
CA LYS A 584 -40.53 -19.92 -14.60
C LYS A 584 -39.52 -19.40 -15.63
N HIS A 585 -39.30 -18.10 -15.63
CA HIS A 585 -38.33 -17.43 -16.49
C HIS A 585 -37.67 -16.29 -15.73
N PHE A 586 -36.55 -15.79 -16.26
CA PHE A 586 -35.94 -14.55 -15.81
C PHE A 586 -36.89 -13.38 -16.04
N ASP A 587 -37.04 -12.56 -15.01
CA ASP A 587 -37.91 -11.39 -15.00
C ASP A 587 -37.08 -10.12 -15.23
N LEU A 588 -37.32 -9.44 -16.36
CA LEU A 588 -36.67 -8.16 -16.69
C LEU A 588 -37.37 -6.96 -16.04
N ASN A 589 -38.54 -7.13 -15.43
CA ASN A 589 -39.30 -6.04 -14.82
C ASN A 589 -38.51 -5.23 -13.79
N PRO A 590 -37.68 -5.81 -12.89
CA PRO A 590 -36.88 -5.01 -11.96
C PRO A 590 -35.96 -3.98 -12.64
N LEU A 591 -35.41 -4.30 -13.83
CA LEU A 591 -34.61 -3.35 -14.60
C LEU A 591 -35.51 -2.35 -15.35
N ILE A 592 -36.61 -2.81 -15.93
CA ILE A 592 -37.59 -1.96 -16.62
C ILE A 592 -38.17 -0.92 -15.65
N ASP A 593 -38.59 -1.34 -14.46
CA ASP A 593 -39.15 -0.47 -13.41
C ASP A 593 -38.13 0.54 -12.90
N ALA A 594 -36.86 0.13 -12.74
CA ALA A 594 -35.79 1.04 -12.32
C ALA A 594 -35.51 2.10 -13.39
N LEU A 595 -35.45 1.71 -14.66
CA LEU A 595 -35.29 2.62 -15.80
C LEU A 595 -36.49 3.57 -15.92
N ASP A 596 -37.72 3.05 -15.82
CA ASP A 596 -38.96 3.82 -15.88
C ASP A 596 -39.06 4.84 -14.73
N THR A 597 -38.70 4.43 -13.50
CA THR A 597 -38.62 5.33 -12.34
C THR A 597 -37.63 6.45 -12.58
N TYR A 598 -36.44 6.12 -13.09
CA TYR A 598 -35.41 7.12 -13.38
C TYR A 598 -35.87 8.09 -14.48
N VAL A 599 -36.41 7.58 -15.60
CA VAL A 599 -36.92 8.38 -16.73
C VAL A 599 -38.03 9.34 -16.27
N LYS A 600 -39.01 8.86 -15.50
CA LYS A 600 -40.13 9.68 -15.03
C LYS A 600 -39.72 10.75 -14.01
N GLY A 601 -38.71 10.46 -13.18
CA GLY A 601 -38.24 11.36 -12.13
C GLY A 601 -37.20 12.40 -12.61
N TYR A 602 -36.48 12.11 -13.69
CA TYR A 602 -35.30 12.84 -14.14
C TYR A 602 -35.50 14.36 -14.22
N ASP A 603 -36.46 14.82 -15.02
CA ASP A 603 -36.70 16.25 -15.24
C ASP A 603 -37.04 17.00 -13.95
N GLY A 604 -37.83 16.35 -13.08
CA GLY A 604 -38.20 16.89 -11.78
C GLY A 604 -36.99 17.04 -10.86
N TRP A 605 -36.16 15.99 -10.75
CA TRP A 605 -34.98 16.02 -9.88
C TRP A 605 -33.90 16.99 -10.37
N VAL A 606 -33.68 17.10 -11.68
CA VAL A 606 -32.73 18.07 -12.25
C VAL A 606 -33.21 19.50 -12.01
N LYS A 607 -34.49 19.78 -12.28
CA LYS A 607 -35.09 21.09 -12.09
C LYS A 607 -35.06 21.54 -10.62
N ASP A 608 -35.32 20.63 -9.70
CA ASP A 608 -35.36 20.90 -8.26
C ASP A 608 -33.98 20.74 -7.58
N GLU A 609 -32.90 20.51 -8.36
CA GLU A 609 -31.53 20.25 -7.88
C GLU A 609 -31.43 19.10 -6.85
N ASN A 610 -32.33 18.12 -6.92
CA ASN A 610 -32.38 16.98 -6.01
C ASN A 610 -31.40 15.87 -6.45
N TRP A 611 -30.11 16.18 -6.34
CA TRP A 611 -29.02 15.27 -6.74
C TRP A 611 -29.01 13.94 -5.99
N HIS A 612 -29.54 13.91 -4.77
CA HIS A 612 -29.60 12.70 -3.96
C HIS A 612 -30.57 11.66 -4.52
N GLU A 613 -31.80 12.08 -4.85
CA GLU A 613 -32.80 11.17 -5.45
C GLU A 613 -32.38 10.71 -6.84
N LEU A 614 -31.81 11.62 -7.64
CA LEU A 614 -31.24 11.27 -8.95
C LEU A 614 -30.15 10.21 -8.83
N GLU A 615 -29.22 10.38 -7.88
CA GLU A 615 -28.16 9.40 -7.64
C GLU A 615 -28.70 8.06 -7.13
N ALA A 616 -29.65 8.09 -6.19
CA ALA A 616 -30.28 6.89 -5.67
C ALA A 616 -31.00 6.08 -6.76
N ALA A 617 -31.78 6.75 -7.62
CA ALA A 617 -32.49 6.13 -8.73
C ALA A 617 -31.51 5.59 -9.79
N TRP A 618 -30.44 6.32 -10.12
CA TRP A 618 -29.42 5.84 -11.06
C TRP A 618 -28.69 4.60 -10.54
N MET A 619 -28.36 4.57 -9.25
CA MET A 619 -27.75 3.38 -8.65
C MET A 619 -28.72 2.22 -8.57
N ALA A 620 -30.03 2.45 -8.45
CA ALA A 620 -31.04 1.39 -8.54
C ALA A 620 -31.04 0.72 -9.92
N VAL A 621 -30.92 1.50 -11.02
CA VAL A 621 -30.71 0.96 -12.38
C VAL A 621 -29.45 0.10 -12.41
N GLY A 622 -28.33 0.62 -11.92
CA GLY A 622 -27.07 -0.11 -11.89
C GLY A 622 -27.16 -1.41 -11.08
N LYS A 623 -27.89 -1.44 -9.96
CA LYS A 623 -28.13 -2.66 -9.18
C LYS A 623 -28.95 -3.68 -9.96
N ALA A 624 -30.03 -3.27 -10.62
CA ALA A 624 -30.83 -4.16 -11.45
C ALA A 624 -30.03 -4.72 -12.64
N GLN A 625 -29.13 -3.92 -13.23
CA GLN A 625 -28.21 -4.34 -14.29
C GLN A 625 -27.21 -5.44 -13.86
N ARG A 626 -26.90 -5.56 -12.56
CA ARG A 626 -26.04 -6.66 -12.07
C ARG A 626 -26.72 -8.02 -12.10
N GLU A 627 -28.04 -8.01 -12.03
CA GLU A 627 -28.88 -9.20 -11.86
C GLU A 627 -29.28 -9.83 -13.19
N VAL A 628 -28.95 -9.20 -14.33
CA VAL A 628 -29.32 -9.70 -15.65
C VAL A 628 -28.47 -10.91 -16.08
N PRO A 629 -29.04 -11.90 -16.78
CA PRO A 629 -28.28 -12.98 -17.40
C PRO A 629 -27.24 -12.45 -18.41
N ALA A 630 -26.19 -13.24 -18.63
CA ALA A 630 -25.06 -12.85 -19.50
C ALA A 630 -25.50 -12.33 -20.88
N HIS A 631 -26.50 -12.96 -21.50
CA HIS A 631 -26.95 -12.57 -22.83
C HIS A 631 -27.56 -11.16 -22.89
N VAL A 632 -28.24 -10.70 -21.83
CA VAL A 632 -28.77 -9.32 -21.75
C VAL A 632 -27.61 -8.33 -21.65
N ALA A 633 -26.61 -8.63 -20.81
CA ALA A 633 -25.40 -7.82 -20.72
C ALA A 633 -24.63 -7.79 -22.06
N GLN A 634 -24.61 -8.90 -22.81
CA GLN A 634 -24.01 -8.97 -24.15
C GLN A 634 -24.77 -8.11 -25.17
N GLU A 635 -26.11 -8.04 -25.09
CA GLU A 635 -26.89 -7.09 -25.90
C GLU A 635 -26.51 -5.65 -25.58
N TYR A 636 -26.23 -5.33 -24.31
CA TYR A 636 -25.67 -4.05 -23.86
C TYR A 636 -24.22 -3.81 -24.30
N CYS A 637 -23.38 -4.84 -24.44
CA CYS A 637 -21.96 -4.74 -24.78
C CYS A 637 -21.63 -4.83 -26.28
N ARG A 638 -22.61 -5.18 -27.13
CA ARG A 638 -22.46 -5.27 -28.58
C ARG A 638 -21.85 -3.99 -29.18
N LYS A 639 -20.91 -4.09 -30.13
CA LYS A 639 -20.24 -2.90 -30.73
C LYS A 639 -20.84 -2.45 -32.06
N ASP A 640 -21.67 -3.27 -32.69
CA ASP A 640 -22.16 -3.12 -34.07
C ASP A 640 -23.52 -2.39 -34.20
N ARG A 641 -24.19 -2.04 -33.11
CA ARG A 641 -25.48 -1.29 -33.11
C ARG A 641 -25.64 -0.36 -31.90
N SER A 642 -26.72 0.44 -31.84
CA SER A 642 -27.15 1.17 -30.63
C SER A 642 -28.50 0.66 -30.14
N PHE A 643 -29.02 1.19 -29.03
CA PHE A 643 -30.43 1.02 -28.63
C PHE A 643 -31.34 2.11 -29.20
N ASP A 644 -30.78 3.15 -29.81
CA ASP A 644 -31.50 4.11 -30.64
C ASP A 644 -31.02 4.04 -32.11
N PRO A 645 -31.91 3.71 -33.08
CA PRO A 645 -33.31 3.34 -32.91
C PRO A 645 -33.51 2.00 -32.21
N THR A 646 -34.70 1.80 -31.60
CA THR A 646 -35.05 0.57 -30.87
C THR A 646 -34.81 -0.68 -31.73
N PRO A 647 -33.94 -1.60 -31.29
CA PRO A 647 -33.54 -2.77 -32.07
C PRO A 647 -34.65 -3.81 -32.20
N SER A 648 -34.58 -4.63 -33.26
CA SER A 648 -35.53 -5.73 -33.46
C SER A 648 -35.26 -6.96 -32.59
N PHE A 649 -34.00 -7.17 -32.17
CA PHE A 649 -33.51 -8.34 -31.40
C PHE A 649 -33.73 -9.70 -32.09
N LYS A 650 -33.85 -9.69 -33.42
CA LYS A 650 -34.12 -10.88 -34.28
C LYS A 650 -32.91 -11.32 -35.10
N GLU A 651 -31.74 -10.77 -34.84
CA GLU A 651 -30.50 -11.15 -35.51
C GLU A 651 -30.20 -12.64 -35.32
N GLU A 652 -29.50 -13.24 -36.28
CA GLU A 652 -29.18 -14.67 -36.24
C GLU A 652 -28.18 -15.01 -35.13
N THR A 653 -27.16 -14.16 -34.98
CA THR A 653 -26.07 -14.34 -34.01
C THR A 653 -26.09 -13.24 -32.95
N LEU A 654 -25.46 -13.49 -31.81
CA LEU A 654 -25.19 -12.52 -30.73
C LEU A 654 -23.69 -12.52 -30.42
N PRO A 655 -22.97 -11.40 -30.64
CA PRO A 655 -21.59 -11.26 -30.19
C PRO A 655 -21.49 -11.47 -28.66
N ARG A 656 -20.81 -12.54 -28.25
CA ARG A 656 -20.67 -12.94 -26.83
C ARG A 656 -19.61 -12.10 -26.07
N THR A 657 -19.60 -10.79 -26.28
CA THR A 657 -18.69 -9.85 -25.61
C THR A 657 -19.33 -9.22 -24.38
N LEU A 658 -18.54 -9.08 -23.30
CA LEU A 658 -18.92 -8.36 -22.08
C LEU A 658 -18.04 -7.11 -21.88
N ALA A 659 -17.17 -6.81 -22.84
CA ALA A 659 -16.27 -5.69 -22.77
C ALA A 659 -17.02 -4.37 -23.01
N PHE A 660 -16.67 -3.35 -22.24
CA PHE A 660 -17.15 -1.99 -22.40
C PHE A 660 -16.02 -1.00 -22.11
N TYR A 661 -16.17 0.25 -22.52
CA TYR A 661 -15.19 1.29 -22.20
C TYR A 661 -15.55 1.97 -20.88
N ASN A 662 -14.69 1.82 -19.87
CA ASN A 662 -14.88 2.43 -18.55
C ASN A 662 -14.25 3.82 -18.50
N HIS A 663 -15.07 4.87 -18.63
CA HIS A 663 -14.62 6.26 -18.60
C HIS A 663 -13.95 6.66 -17.29
N PHE A 664 -14.33 6.06 -16.16
CA PHE A 664 -13.67 6.33 -14.87
C PHE A 664 -12.23 5.83 -14.84
N LYS A 665 -11.95 4.73 -15.54
CA LYS A 665 -10.62 4.12 -15.61
C LYS A 665 -9.85 4.50 -16.88
N GLY A 666 -10.50 5.18 -17.83
CA GLY A 666 -9.93 5.54 -19.14
C GLY A 666 -9.54 4.33 -20.01
N ARG A 667 -10.09 3.13 -19.77
CA ARG A 667 -9.69 1.89 -20.45
C ARG A 667 -10.89 0.94 -20.65
N GLU A 668 -10.72 -0.08 -21.49
CA GLU A 668 -11.69 -1.18 -21.56
C GLU A 668 -11.74 -1.94 -20.23
N ASP A 669 -12.95 -2.32 -19.85
CA ASP A 669 -13.30 -3.08 -18.65
C ASP A 669 -14.38 -4.11 -19.04
N SER A 670 -14.77 -4.98 -18.10
CA SER A 670 -15.75 -6.04 -18.38
C SER A 670 -16.96 -5.94 -17.45
N TRP A 671 -18.16 -6.15 -17.98
CA TRP A 671 -19.42 -6.13 -17.20
C TRP A 671 -19.38 -7.20 -16.10
N PHE A 672 -18.84 -8.37 -16.44
CA PHE A 672 -18.66 -9.50 -15.53
C PHE A 672 -17.22 -10.08 -15.62
N PRO A 673 -16.75 -10.79 -14.57
CA PRO A 673 -17.38 -10.97 -13.27
C PRO A 673 -17.46 -9.65 -12.49
N LEU A 674 -18.48 -9.51 -11.63
CA LEU A 674 -18.54 -8.39 -10.71
C LEU A 674 -17.38 -8.51 -9.72
N ALA A 675 -16.81 -7.38 -9.28
CA ALA A 675 -15.88 -7.41 -8.16
C ALA A 675 -16.63 -7.99 -6.93
N GLY A 676 -16.18 -9.13 -6.40
CA GLY A 676 -16.86 -9.83 -5.30
C GLY A 676 -17.01 -8.96 -4.05
N TYR A 677 -18.07 -9.15 -3.25
CA TYR A 677 -18.47 -8.37 -2.05
C TYR A 677 -18.20 -6.85 -2.09
N SER A 678 -18.09 -6.30 -3.29
CA SER A 678 -17.56 -4.96 -3.51
C SER A 678 -18.68 -3.97 -3.26
N THR A 679 -18.45 -2.97 -2.41
CA THR A 679 -19.30 -1.77 -2.31
C THR A 679 -18.93 -0.74 -3.40
N SER A 680 -18.40 -1.21 -4.53
CA SER A 680 -17.86 -0.40 -5.63
C SER A 680 -18.12 -1.08 -6.99
N GLY A 681 -18.18 -0.32 -8.09
CA GLY A 681 -18.47 -0.80 -9.44
C GLY A 681 -19.91 -0.56 -9.89
N LEU A 682 -20.41 -1.44 -10.77
CA LEU A 682 -21.79 -1.40 -11.28
C LEU A 682 -22.79 -1.42 -10.11
N GLY A 683 -23.73 -0.48 -10.08
CA GLY A 683 -24.75 -0.33 -9.02
C GLY A 683 -24.29 0.37 -7.74
N PHE A 684 -23.02 0.79 -7.66
CA PHE A 684 -22.49 1.55 -6.52
C PHE A 684 -21.75 2.82 -6.92
N ASN A 685 -21.02 2.79 -8.04
CA ASN A 685 -20.30 3.95 -8.58
C ASN A 685 -20.87 4.40 -9.92
N PHE A 686 -21.44 3.48 -10.69
CA PHE A 686 -21.97 3.76 -12.02
C PHE A 686 -23.10 2.78 -12.37
N ALA A 687 -23.88 3.17 -13.37
CA ALA A 687 -24.75 2.29 -14.13
C ALA A 687 -24.43 2.44 -15.63
N PHE A 688 -25.03 1.60 -16.46
CA PHE A 688 -24.86 1.63 -17.90
C PHE A 688 -26.03 2.31 -18.60
N ILE A 689 -25.71 2.99 -19.68
CA ILE A 689 -26.67 3.47 -20.68
C ILE A 689 -26.11 3.23 -22.08
N ARG A 690 -27.00 3.10 -23.08
CA ARG A 690 -26.66 2.93 -24.48
C ARG A 690 -27.52 3.79 -25.42
N GLY A 691 -27.32 5.11 -25.36
CA GLY A 691 -27.98 6.11 -26.22
C GLY A 691 -27.30 6.46 -27.57
N GLU A 692 -27.73 7.55 -28.20
CA GLU A 692 -27.33 8.07 -29.52
C GLU A 692 -25.83 8.45 -29.58
N LEU A 693 -25.23 8.87 -28.47
CA LEU A 693 -23.80 9.17 -28.33
C LEU A 693 -22.89 7.92 -28.47
N GLY A 694 -23.45 6.71 -28.48
CA GLY A 694 -22.76 5.46 -28.78
C GLY A 694 -22.34 5.27 -30.25
N ARG A 695 -22.65 6.23 -31.14
CA ARG A 695 -22.46 6.18 -32.62
C ARG A 695 -21.03 5.97 -33.16
N GLY A 696 -20.05 5.70 -32.30
CA GLY A 696 -18.66 5.41 -32.68
C GLY A 696 -18.19 3.95 -32.51
N GLY A 697 -19.08 2.99 -32.24
CA GLY A 697 -18.72 1.58 -32.06
C GLY A 697 -18.01 1.25 -30.74
N ARG A 698 -18.26 2.04 -29.68
CA ARG A 698 -17.51 1.98 -28.40
C ARG A 698 -18.19 1.21 -27.25
N GLY A 699 -19.30 0.51 -27.49
CA GLY A 699 -20.02 -0.23 -26.44
C GLY A 699 -20.76 0.70 -25.44
N PRO A 700 -21.29 0.15 -24.32
CA PRO A 700 -22.11 0.89 -23.37
C PRO A 700 -21.25 1.79 -22.49
N TRP A 701 -21.83 2.88 -22.00
CA TRP A 701 -21.11 3.88 -21.21
C TRP A 701 -21.32 3.64 -19.72
N ALA A 702 -20.24 3.40 -18.98
CA ALA A 702 -20.27 3.43 -17.51
C ALA A 702 -20.27 4.89 -17.04
N VAL A 703 -21.42 5.36 -16.53
CA VAL A 703 -21.59 6.75 -16.09
C VAL A 703 -22.11 6.82 -14.66
N GLY A 704 -21.57 7.77 -13.89
CA GLY A 704 -22.06 8.13 -12.57
C GLY A 704 -23.20 9.13 -12.67
N ALA A 705 -23.99 9.27 -11.61
CA ALA A 705 -25.22 10.07 -11.60
C ALA A 705 -25.04 11.51 -12.09
N ARG A 706 -23.98 12.20 -11.64
CA ARG A 706 -23.69 13.59 -12.05
C ARG A 706 -23.27 13.73 -13.51
N TRP A 707 -22.59 12.72 -14.06
CA TRP A 707 -22.21 12.70 -15.47
C TRP A 707 -23.39 12.34 -16.35
N ALA A 708 -24.24 11.41 -15.91
CA ALA A 708 -25.52 11.11 -16.53
C ALA A 708 -26.35 12.40 -16.67
N ALA A 709 -26.53 13.15 -15.59
CA ALA A 709 -27.28 14.41 -15.61
C ALA A 709 -26.69 15.51 -16.53
N ALA A 710 -25.37 15.51 -16.77
CA ALA A 710 -24.69 16.55 -17.54
C ALA A 710 -24.45 16.18 -19.02
N ALA A 711 -24.44 14.89 -19.35
CA ALA A 711 -24.09 14.39 -20.68
C ALA A 711 -25.30 13.89 -21.48
N MET A 712 -26.47 13.76 -20.85
CA MET A 712 -27.66 13.20 -21.50
C MET A 712 -28.44 14.28 -22.25
N ASP A 713 -28.66 14.03 -23.55
CA ASP A 713 -29.73 14.66 -24.32
C ASP A 713 -31.07 13.99 -23.96
N GLU A 714 -32.21 14.69 -24.08
CA GLU A 714 -33.53 14.19 -23.62
C GLU A 714 -33.94 12.82 -24.24
N GLY A 715 -33.30 12.38 -25.33
CA GLY A 715 -33.63 11.17 -26.08
C GLY A 715 -32.96 9.86 -25.63
N ASP A 716 -31.86 9.89 -24.88
CA ASP A 716 -31.02 8.70 -24.64
C ASP A 716 -31.62 7.71 -23.62
N LEU A 717 -32.29 8.20 -22.59
CA LEU A 717 -32.86 7.37 -21.51
C LEU A 717 -34.15 6.63 -21.93
N PRO A 718 -35.10 7.28 -22.64
CA PRO A 718 -36.25 6.56 -23.19
C PRO A 718 -35.86 5.42 -24.14
N ALA A 719 -34.73 5.56 -24.85
CA ALA A 719 -34.23 4.54 -25.77
C ALA A 719 -33.81 3.24 -25.05
N ASP A 720 -33.11 3.35 -23.92
CA ASP A 720 -32.72 2.20 -23.10
C ASP A 720 -33.95 1.45 -22.56
N LEU A 721 -34.92 2.19 -21.98
CA LEU A 721 -36.17 1.62 -21.48
C LEU A 721 -36.94 0.91 -22.60
N ALA A 722 -37.09 1.55 -23.77
CA ALA A 722 -37.76 0.97 -24.92
C ALA A 722 -37.05 -0.28 -25.44
N ALA A 723 -35.72 -0.28 -25.50
CA ALA A 723 -34.92 -1.40 -25.97
C ALA A 723 -34.96 -2.60 -25.00
N VAL A 724 -34.84 -2.38 -23.70
CA VAL A 724 -34.94 -3.47 -22.70
C VAL A 724 -36.34 -4.05 -22.66
N SER A 725 -37.38 -3.21 -22.73
CA SER A 725 -38.78 -3.66 -22.82
C SER A 725 -39.02 -4.49 -24.09
N ARG A 726 -38.49 -4.03 -25.23
CA ARG A 726 -38.60 -4.75 -26.50
C ARG A 726 -37.83 -6.07 -26.49
N LEU A 727 -36.66 -6.10 -25.87
CA LEU A 727 -35.88 -7.33 -25.70
C LEU A 727 -36.69 -8.35 -24.91
N ASP A 728 -37.30 -7.97 -23.79
CA ASP A 728 -38.11 -8.91 -22.99
C ASP A 728 -39.31 -9.46 -23.79
N GLU A 729 -40.01 -8.60 -24.53
CA GLU A 729 -41.12 -9.00 -25.40
C GLU A 729 -40.68 -10.04 -26.44
N VAL A 730 -39.60 -9.74 -27.18
CA VAL A 730 -39.09 -10.63 -28.23
C VAL A 730 -38.61 -11.97 -27.65
N ARG A 731 -37.86 -11.93 -26.55
CA ARG A 731 -37.32 -13.15 -25.92
C ARG A 731 -38.41 -14.01 -25.30
N THR A 732 -39.49 -13.40 -24.81
CA THR A 732 -40.68 -14.12 -24.34
C THR A 732 -41.41 -14.82 -25.50
N ILE A 733 -41.57 -14.16 -26.65
CA ILE A 733 -42.16 -14.78 -27.85
C ILE A 733 -41.30 -15.95 -28.35
N ASP A 734 -39.97 -15.82 -28.32
CA ASP A 734 -39.03 -16.87 -28.71
C ASP A 734 -39.15 -18.15 -27.86
N LEU A 735 -39.71 -18.09 -26.64
CA LEU A 735 -39.95 -19.29 -25.81
C LEU A 735 -40.95 -20.25 -26.47
N THR A 736 -41.99 -19.71 -27.14
CA THR A 736 -42.97 -20.52 -27.86
C THR A 736 -42.34 -21.26 -29.03
N LEU A 737 -41.48 -20.59 -29.81
CA LEU A 737 -40.77 -21.19 -30.94
C LEU A 737 -39.84 -22.32 -30.50
N SER A 738 -39.12 -22.17 -29.38
CA SER A 738 -38.29 -23.26 -28.85
C SER A 738 -39.11 -24.50 -28.47
N ARG A 739 -40.32 -24.33 -27.92
CA ARG A 739 -41.19 -25.48 -27.64
C ARG A 739 -41.59 -26.21 -28.92
N GLU A 740 -41.83 -25.48 -30.00
CA GLU A 740 -42.09 -26.07 -31.32
C GLU A 740 -40.88 -26.85 -31.85
N HIS A 741 -39.65 -26.36 -31.66
CA HIS A 741 -38.43 -27.05 -32.07
C HIS A 741 -38.15 -28.35 -31.29
N LEU A 742 -38.62 -28.43 -30.04
CA LEU A 742 -38.53 -29.63 -29.22
C LEU A 742 -39.61 -30.68 -29.55
N ASN A 743 -40.69 -30.28 -30.25
CA ASN A 743 -41.71 -31.23 -30.69
C ASN A 743 -41.16 -32.11 -31.82
N PRO A 744 -41.21 -33.44 -31.70
CA PRO A 744 -40.84 -34.31 -32.80
C PRO A 744 -41.78 -34.07 -33.99
N PRO A 745 -41.30 -34.14 -35.24
CA PRO A 745 -42.15 -33.98 -36.41
C PRO A 745 -43.26 -35.04 -36.37
N ALA A 746 -44.50 -34.60 -36.62
CA ALA A 746 -45.67 -35.48 -36.61
C ALA A 746 -45.37 -36.72 -37.47
N SER A 747 -45.33 -37.89 -36.83
CA SER A 747 -45.11 -39.15 -37.53
C SER A 747 -46.10 -39.24 -38.67
N SER A 748 -45.58 -39.33 -39.90
CA SER A 748 -46.36 -39.65 -41.09
C SER A 748 -46.98 -41.03 -40.88
N LEU A 749 -48.19 -41.04 -40.33
CA LEU A 749 -49.07 -42.19 -40.32
C LEU A 749 -49.17 -42.69 -41.76
N GLY A 750 -48.62 -43.88 -41.98
CA GLY A 750 -48.62 -44.55 -43.26
C GLY A 750 -50.03 -44.66 -43.80
N LEU A 751 -50.29 -43.95 -44.89
CA LEU A 751 -51.31 -44.33 -45.85
C LEU A 751 -50.66 -45.34 -46.80
N SER A 752 -50.75 -46.63 -46.44
CA SER A 752 -50.73 -47.69 -47.44
C SER A 752 -52.17 -47.95 -47.88
N MET A 753 -52.47 -47.66 -49.14
CA MET A 753 -53.36 -48.49 -49.96
C MET A 753 -52.58 -48.93 -51.19
#